data_AF-A0A8H8MTJ4-F1
#
_entry.id   AF-A0A8H8MTJ4-F1
#
_cell.length_a   1.000
_cell.length_b   1.000
_cell.length_c   1.000
_cell.angle_alpha   90.00
_cell.angle_beta   90.00
_cell.angle_gamma   90.00
#
_symmetry.space_group_name_H-M   'P 1'
#
loop_
_entity.id
_entity.type
_entity.pdbx_description
1 polymer ?
#
loop_
_entity_poly.entity_id
_entity_poly.type
_entity_poly.pdbx_seq_one_letter_code
_entity_poly.pdbx_strand_id
1 'polypeptide(L)'
;MSQANPRRLTAIQDVHSGIPQPSSALKKRPVPEYFAPPPPSRPGRVSIAPMAGGARAPLGQSLSQSSSQPQPGPSNNLRMSMLRSQPPPVPQGNPLGGSRGTNRNAFGQTPLRNPTASVRKQQAHFGSTRVSMAPTFAPTTMPVKDTRPIRDKAFQAACQREILEYLQQRQYKYPVTIRTLQSPTTKEFREIFIFLINDVIDPHFQWGRAGRKIEDDILLLLKDHKYRAVDSISKSSLAAVGTMHAWPAVLAMLHWLVNLSLLKLRLEEDMADNDPWLPAPIEGNGKPRADSNPDTVVDDYIAGTYRLYLSGEDQFPEQVQVLEDFFDRRSESANAQAEADSVAADKAASELQMLLSKPTELAQAQAALEEAQKLKDQYTSGIETTQRKDVKLMKNIQTLKETVEGANQKMQNLEKEEEALQAAIAAQPITAEEMQRMATETENLQRSLRDTQARIRDATRANNSSEVSLSHRLHHLDSAVTEYNEVLWRLGLHRRRLGGDDSMDNSKEEADDADGEFEIELNPAASAVGDMLRGGGTLEGGLRHRVQPALNALAAEAREARAELESEQLAKESEVDRVKDDIEHIGDDADLLRRKIEVMQDKAEEMKSSSALVTGELREEIERLERELASMGAGAQSALVGAQARLSAVENEFKDIQFKAEQLKRQTHDEITKQTALMLDFREQVTGKLEELRLSAMEQ
;
A
#
# COMPACT_ATOMS: atom_id res chain seq x y z
N MET A 1 62.07 -9.66 8.44
CA MET A 1 61.88 -11.13 8.56
C MET A 1 60.60 -11.32 9.37
N SER A 2 59.60 -12.12 8.98
CA SER A 2 59.34 -12.82 7.71
C SER A 2 57.84 -13.19 7.65
N GLN A 3 57.16 -12.86 6.52
CA GLN A 3 55.85 -13.42 6.05
C GLN A 3 54.61 -13.28 7.00
N ALA A 4 53.36 -13.24 6.54
CA ALA A 4 52.79 -13.31 5.19
C ALA A 4 51.64 -12.28 4.98
N ASN A 5 51.24 -12.09 3.72
CA ASN A 5 50.16 -11.20 3.24
C ASN A 5 49.16 -12.08 2.44
N PRO A 6 47.91 -11.67 2.15
CA PRO A 6 47.71 -11.09 0.82
C PRO A 6 46.58 -10.04 0.64
N ARG A 7 46.93 -8.95 -0.08
CA ARG A 7 46.24 -8.29 -1.23
C ARG A 7 44.78 -7.79 -1.04
N ARG A 8 44.48 -6.48 -1.19
CA ARG A 8 44.30 -5.68 -2.45
C ARG A 8 43.29 -6.32 -3.43
N LEU A 9 42.20 -5.65 -3.84
CA LEU A 9 42.16 -4.50 -4.79
C LEU A 9 40.79 -3.76 -4.80
N THR A 10 40.81 -2.42 -5.04
CA THR A 10 39.87 -1.50 -5.77
C THR A 10 38.34 -1.75 -5.93
N ALA A 11 37.45 -0.77 -6.21
CA ALA A 11 37.33 0.70 -6.05
C ALA A 11 36.07 1.20 -6.84
N ILE A 12 35.41 2.31 -6.44
CA ILE A 12 34.52 3.20 -7.28
C ILE A 12 33.14 2.56 -7.68
N GLN A 13 31.96 3.20 -7.85
CA GLN A 13 31.38 4.58 -7.97
C GLN A 13 29.93 4.52 -7.37
N ASP A 14 29.27 5.52 -6.75
CA ASP A 14 28.78 6.85 -7.20
C ASP A 14 27.94 6.82 -8.53
N VAL A 15 26.80 7.50 -8.74
CA VAL A 15 26.07 8.51 -7.92
C VAL A 15 24.58 8.67 -8.36
N HIS A 16 23.80 9.44 -7.59
CA HIS A 16 22.43 9.94 -7.86
C HIS A 16 22.16 10.61 -9.23
N SER A 17 20.89 10.57 -9.69
CA SER A 17 20.10 11.75 -10.14
C SER A 17 18.60 11.37 -10.29
N GLY A 18 17.59 12.25 -10.26
CA GLY A 18 17.56 13.64 -9.78
C GLY A 18 16.56 14.56 -10.50
N ILE A 19 15.38 14.82 -9.89
CA ILE A 19 14.55 16.08 -10.04
C ILE A 19 13.82 16.21 -11.43
N PRO A 20 12.75 17.04 -11.68
CA PRO A 20 11.97 18.02 -10.87
C PRO A 20 10.42 17.87 -10.83
N GLN A 21 9.76 18.73 -10.03
CA GLN A 21 8.36 19.19 -10.21
C GLN A 21 8.25 20.71 -9.90
N PRO A 22 7.56 21.55 -10.69
CA PRO A 22 7.37 22.99 -10.44
C PRO A 22 6.00 23.37 -9.85
N SER A 23 5.89 24.60 -9.35
CA SER A 23 4.74 25.14 -8.60
C SER A 23 3.76 25.96 -9.46
N SER A 24 2.50 26.14 -9.01
CA SER A 24 1.92 27.48 -8.76
C SER A 24 0.54 27.44 -8.08
N ALA A 25 0.07 28.59 -7.57
CA ALA A 25 -1.19 28.74 -6.82
C ALA A 25 -2.04 29.95 -7.25
N LEU A 26 -3.36 29.81 -7.29
CA LEU A 26 -4.38 30.88 -7.44
C LEU A 26 -5.75 30.36 -6.94
N LYS A 27 -6.77 31.15 -6.54
CA LYS A 27 -6.88 32.49 -5.91
C LYS A 27 -8.39 32.72 -5.57
N LYS A 28 -8.75 33.16 -4.36
CA LYS A 28 -10.18 33.41 -3.99
C LYS A 28 -10.77 34.67 -4.67
N ARG A 29 -12.10 34.70 -4.85
CA ARG A 29 -12.92 35.91 -5.16
C ARG A 29 -14.19 35.96 -4.28
N PRO A 30 -14.76 37.15 -3.97
CA PRO A 30 -15.94 37.33 -3.11
C PRO A 30 -17.17 37.95 -3.81
N VAL A 31 -18.40 37.71 -3.30
CA VAL A 31 -19.65 38.47 -3.57
C VAL A 31 -20.70 38.21 -2.44
N PRO A 32 -21.84 38.94 -2.31
CA PRO A 32 -22.14 39.62 -1.05
C PRO A 32 -23.50 39.32 -0.38
N GLU A 33 -23.73 40.04 0.71
CA GLU A 33 -24.84 40.03 1.66
C GLU A 33 -26.16 40.63 1.13
N TYR A 34 -27.31 40.02 1.46
CA TYR A 34 -28.63 40.68 1.43
C TYR A 34 -29.66 40.02 2.38
N PHE A 35 -30.38 40.90 3.10
CA PHE A 35 -31.55 40.68 3.98
C PHE A 35 -31.37 40.06 5.38
N ALA A 36 -32.16 40.62 6.31
CA ALA A 36 -31.97 40.64 7.75
C ALA A 36 -33.20 40.03 8.49
N PRO A 37 -33.14 39.82 9.84
CA PRO A 37 -34.03 38.89 10.55
C PRO A 37 -35.27 39.54 11.20
N PRO A 38 -36.19 38.71 11.73
CA PRO A 38 -36.77 38.96 13.06
C PRO A 38 -36.84 37.69 13.97
N PRO A 39 -37.15 37.82 15.29
CA PRO A 39 -36.63 36.91 16.32
C PRO A 39 -37.74 36.19 17.16
N PRO A 40 -37.64 35.90 18.50
CA PRO A 40 -37.90 34.54 19.02
C PRO A 40 -39.07 34.42 20.02
N SER A 41 -39.46 33.20 20.44
CA SER A 41 -40.01 32.89 21.79
C SER A 41 -40.22 31.40 22.10
N ARG A 42 -40.21 31.08 23.41
CA ARG A 42 -40.60 29.79 24.06
C ARG A 42 -42.12 29.80 24.41
N PRO A 43 -42.67 29.01 25.36
CA PRO A 43 -42.98 27.56 25.33
C PRO A 43 -44.45 27.21 25.73
N GLY A 44 -44.85 25.92 25.63
CA GLY A 44 -46.06 25.34 26.27
C GLY A 44 -46.33 23.90 25.78
N ARG A 45 -46.46 22.84 26.61
CA ARG A 45 -47.69 22.33 27.29
C ARG A 45 -48.93 22.29 26.35
N VAL A 46 -49.76 21.23 26.32
CA VAL A 46 -50.28 20.39 27.43
C VAL A 46 -50.56 18.92 26.99
N SER A 47 -50.80 18.05 27.97
CA SER A 47 -51.14 16.62 27.89
C SER A 47 -52.53 16.27 27.33
N ILE A 48 -52.69 15.03 26.85
CA ILE A 48 -53.96 14.27 26.88
C ILE A 48 -53.69 12.90 27.51
N ALA A 49 -54.65 12.39 28.28
CA ALA A 49 -54.57 11.13 29.05
C ALA A 49 -55.80 10.21 28.71
N PRO A 50 -56.27 9.28 29.57
CA PRO A 50 -55.97 7.85 29.37
C PRO A 50 -57.20 6.92 29.40
N MET A 51 -57.00 5.62 29.11
CA MET A 51 -57.85 4.48 29.52
C MET A 51 -57.02 3.17 29.45
N ALA A 52 -57.38 2.03 30.06
CA ALA A 52 -57.86 1.68 31.40
C ALA A 52 -58.07 0.15 31.49
N GLY A 53 -57.69 -0.50 32.61
CA GLY A 53 -57.93 -1.93 32.88
C GLY A 53 -56.94 -2.91 32.22
N GLY A 54 -56.73 -4.13 32.72
CA GLY A 54 -57.28 -4.78 33.92
C GLY A 54 -56.71 -6.21 34.09
N ALA A 55 -56.40 -6.62 35.32
CA ALA A 55 -55.62 -7.83 35.67
C ALA A 55 -56.20 -9.19 35.22
N ARG A 56 -55.31 -10.20 35.03
CA ARG A 56 -55.28 -11.53 35.72
C ARG A 56 -54.46 -12.59 34.96
N ALA A 57 -53.72 -13.44 35.69
CA ALA A 57 -53.24 -14.76 35.22
C ALA A 57 -54.36 -15.83 35.39
N PRO A 58 -54.28 -17.01 34.72
CA PRO A 58 -53.68 -18.18 35.39
C PRO A 58 -53.05 -19.28 34.47
N LEU A 59 -52.70 -20.42 35.09
CA LEU A 59 -52.06 -21.66 34.60
C LEU A 59 -52.75 -22.45 33.45
N GLY A 60 -51.94 -23.28 32.77
CA GLY A 60 -52.32 -24.53 32.04
C GLY A 60 -51.22 -24.95 31.03
N GLN A 61 -50.42 -26.00 31.26
CA GLN A 61 -50.58 -27.42 30.79
C GLN A 61 -51.00 -27.54 29.30
N SER A 62 -50.40 -28.38 28.43
CA SER A 62 -49.69 -29.67 28.63
C SER A 62 -48.77 -30.09 27.44
N LEU A 63 -47.83 -31.03 27.69
CA LEU A 63 -47.39 -32.22 26.89
C LEU A 63 -47.35 -32.14 25.31
N SER A 64 -46.36 -32.68 24.59
CA SER A 64 -45.63 -33.96 24.76
C SER A 64 -44.31 -34.11 23.96
N GLN A 65 -43.37 -34.93 24.49
CA GLN A 65 -42.49 -35.96 23.85
C GLN A 65 -41.62 -35.65 22.59
N SER A 66 -40.40 -36.17 22.39
CA SER A 66 -39.58 -37.16 23.14
C SER A 66 -38.09 -37.21 22.73
N SER A 67 -37.19 -37.55 23.70
CA SER A 67 -35.87 -38.24 23.58
C SER A 67 -34.77 -37.69 22.63
N SER A 68 -33.50 -37.55 23.03
CA SER A 68 -32.68 -38.52 23.81
C SER A 68 -31.50 -37.89 24.60
N GLN A 69 -30.94 -38.67 25.54
CA GLN A 69 -29.83 -38.38 26.50
C GLN A 69 -28.41 -38.56 25.90
N PRO A 70 -27.28 -38.29 26.61
CA PRO A 70 -27.10 -37.90 28.03
C PRO A 70 -26.18 -36.68 28.34
N GLN A 71 -26.17 -36.34 29.64
CA GLN A 71 -25.28 -35.45 30.45
C GLN A 71 -23.75 -35.74 30.31
N PRO A 72 -22.79 -34.86 30.74
CA PRO A 72 -22.87 -34.09 32.00
C PRO A 72 -22.30 -32.65 32.12
N GLY A 73 -22.79 -31.94 33.16
CA GLY A 73 -22.04 -31.08 34.12
C GLY A 73 -21.04 -30.00 33.64
N PRO A 74 -21.29 -28.70 33.90
CA PRO A 74 -20.31 -27.63 33.66
C PRO A 74 -19.38 -27.41 34.86
N SER A 75 -18.11 -27.07 34.59
CA SER A 75 -17.19 -26.52 35.59
C SER A 75 -16.19 -25.55 34.92
N ASN A 76 -16.00 -24.40 35.57
CA ASN A 76 -15.16 -23.28 35.16
C ASN A 76 -13.76 -23.65 34.65
N ASN A 77 -13.26 -22.88 33.66
CA ASN A 77 -12.04 -22.04 33.70
C ASN A 77 -11.71 -21.56 32.25
N LEU A 78 -11.43 -20.27 31.98
CA LEU A 78 -10.12 -19.58 32.17
C LEU A 78 -8.98 -20.39 31.51
N ARG A 79 -8.20 -19.93 30.52
CA ARG A 79 -7.82 -18.59 29.99
C ARG A 79 -7.52 -18.69 28.48
N MET A 80 -7.79 -17.66 27.67
CA MET A 80 -6.83 -16.65 27.20
C MET A 80 -5.41 -17.16 26.84
N SER A 81 -5.04 -16.99 25.58
CA SER A 81 -3.67 -17.06 25.06
C SER A 81 -3.07 -15.65 24.89
N MET A 82 -1.86 -15.57 24.30
CA MET A 82 -1.07 -14.38 23.90
C MET A 82 -0.14 -13.77 24.96
N LEU A 83 1.16 -13.74 24.66
CA LEU A 83 2.07 -12.68 25.11
C LEU A 83 3.44 -12.66 24.39
N ARG A 84 3.63 -11.68 23.50
CA ARG A 84 4.87 -10.92 23.13
C ARG A 84 4.67 -10.22 21.76
N SER A 85 5.26 -9.08 21.42
CA SER A 85 6.06 -8.08 22.18
C SER A 85 6.15 -6.76 21.38
N GLN A 86 6.42 -5.64 22.06
CA GLN A 86 6.50 -4.25 21.54
C GLN A 86 7.91 -3.88 21.01
N PRO A 87 8.06 -2.77 20.23
CA PRO A 87 8.90 -1.63 20.70
C PRO A 87 8.36 -0.20 20.35
N PRO A 88 8.98 0.91 20.85
CA PRO A 88 8.33 2.23 21.05
C PRO A 88 8.96 3.45 20.30
N PRO A 89 8.50 4.71 20.55
CA PRO A 89 9.42 5.86 20.56
C PRO A 89 9.12 7.08 21.52
N VAL A 90 10.17 7.90 21.77
CA VAL A 90 10.27 9.38 22.12
C VAL A 90 9.73 10.00 23.44
N PRO A 91 10.16 11.22 23.91
CA PRO A 91 11.47 11.94 23.83
C PRO A 91 11.91 12.77 25.12
N GLN A 92 13.01 13.54 25.00
CA GLN A 92 13.29 14.90 25.59
C GLN A 92 14.34 15.07 26.73
N GLY A 93 15.28 16.04 26.59
CA GLY A 93 16.10 16.61 27.69
C GLY A 93 17.57 16.98 27.36
N ASN A 94 17.95 18.26 27.53
CA ASN A 94 19.33 18.85 27.45
C ASN A 94 19.82 19.17 28.92
N PRO A 95 21.00 19.76 29.28
CA PRO A 95 22.01 20.54 28.51
C PRO A 95 23.52 20.45 28.99
N LEU A 96 24.36 21.44 28.57
CA LEU A 96 25.77 21.77 28.95
C LEU A 96 26.91 20.84 28.42
N GLY A 97 28.10 21.33 27.99
CA GLY A 97 28.53 22.71 27.69
C GLY A 97 30.06 22.90 27.44
N GLY A 98 30.44 23.68 26.40
CA GLY A 98 31.79 24.28 26.18
C GLY A 98 32.91 23.36 25.62
N SER A 99 34.02 23.85 25.03
CA SER A 99 34.38 25.17 24.45
C SER A 99 35.71 25.07 23.65
N ARG A 100 36.10 26.12 22.90
CA ARG A 100 37.30 26.29 22.01
C ARG A 100 37.22 25.52 20.67
N GLY A 101 37.43 26.10 19.48
CA GLY A 101 37.58 27.51 19.08
C GLY A 101 38.90 27.83 18.35
N THR A 102 38.82 28.18 17.05
CA THR A 102 39.78 29.07 16.34
C THR A 102 39.14 29.62 15.06
N ASN A 103 39.50 30.87 14.70
CA ASN A 103 38.84 31.68 13.67
C ASN A 103 39.30 31.40 12.23
N ARG A 104 38.41 31.62 11.25
CA ARG A 104 38.68 32.63 10.20
C ARG A 104 37.39 33.21 9.58
N ASN A 105 37.40 34.54 9.44
CA ASN A 105 36.34 35.40 8.90
C ASN A 105 36.17 35.18 7.36
N ALA A 106 35.06 35.52 6.70
CA ALA A 106 34.49 36.87 6.65
C ALA A 106 32.99 37.01 6.32
N PHE A 107 32.42 38.06 6.91
CA PHE A 107 31.20 38.84 6.64
C PHE A 107 30.44 38.63 5.31
N GLY A 108 29.12 38.83 5.24
CA GLY A 108 28.18 39.19 6.30
C GLY A 108 26.96 40.01 5.81
N GLN A 109 25.77 39.56 6.21
CA GLN A 109 24.46 40.27 6.28
C GLN A 109 23.71 40.70 4.99
N THR A 110 22.39 40.70 5.18
CA THR A 110 21.25 41.16 4.36
C THR A 110 21.16 42.72 4.39
N PRO A 111 20.18 43.47 3.78
CA PRO A 111 18.82 43.07 3.39
C PRO A 111 18.12 43.78 2.18
N LEU A 112 16.84 43.44 2.02
CA LEU A 112 15.68 44.13 1.41
C LEU A 112 15.81 45.41 0.54
N ARG A 113 14.87 45.45 -0.42
CA ARG A 113 13.99 46.58 -0.88
C ARG A 113 14.35 47.39 -2.14
N ASN A 114 13.31 47.53 -2.98
CA ASN A 114 13.08 48.54 -4.04
C ASN A 114 13.52 49.97 -3.66
N PRO A 115 13.92 50.84 -4.61
CA PRO A 115 12.89 51.51 -5.44
C PRO A 115 13.28 51.93 -6.88
N THR A 116 12.30 52.60 -7.50
CA THR A 116 12.25 53.22 -8.83
C THR A 116 13.12 54.46 -9.03
N ALA A 117 13.44 54.76 -10.30
CA ALA A 117 13.76 56.09 -10.87
C ALA A 117 15.05 56.78 -10.37
N SER A 118 15.60 57.81 -11.01
CA SER A 118 15.68 58.30 -12.41
C SER A 118 16.54 59.59 -12.37
N VAL A 119 17.01 60.13 -13.52
CA VAL A 119 17.56 61.51 -13.65
C VAL A 119 18.97 61.64 -12.96
N ARG A 120 20.09 62.12 -13.53
CA ARG A 120 20.48 63.15 -14.53
C ARG A 120 22.01 62.98 -14.84
N LYS A 121 22.78 63.75 -15.64
CA LYS A 121 22.64 64.90 -16.60
C LYS A 121 23.92 64.92 -17.51
N GLN A 122 23.95 65.88 -18.45
CA GLN A 122 25.12 66.59 -19.03
C GLN A 122 25.89 65.88 -20.17
N GLN A 123 26.20 66.55 -21.31
CA GLN A 123 25.98 67.96 -21.71
C GLN A 123 26.03 68.15 -23.25
N ALA A 124 25.13 69.01 -23.80
CA ALA A 124 25.33 70.00 -24.91
C ALA A 124 25.90 69.58 -26.30
N HIS A 125 25.58 70.21 -27.46
CA HIS A 125 24.56 71.21 -27.83
C HIS A 125 24.36 71.33 -29.37
N PHE A 126 23.13 71.75 -29.77
CA PHE A 126 22.70 72.46 -31.02
C PHE A 126 22.98 71.94 -32.45
N GLY A 127 21.90 71.88 -33.25
CA GLY A 127 21.95 71.66 -34.71
C GLY A 127 20.59 71.30 -35.37
N SER A 128 19.74 72.31 -35.58
CA SER A 128 18.57 72.42 -36.51
C SER A 128 18.53 71.42 -37.72
N THR A 129 17.40 70.97 -38.29
CA THR A 129 16.03 71.54 -38.30
C THR A 129 14.94 70.59 -38.85
N ARG A 130 13.68 70.76 -38.37
CA ARG A 130 12.33 70.51 -38.99
C ARG A 130 11.70 69.10 -39.19
N VAL A 131 10.52 68.98 -38.54
CA VAL A 131 9.19 68.54 -39.06
C VAL A 131 9.02 67.05 -39.41
N SER A 132 8.44 66.24 -38.50
CA SER A 132 6.99 65.99 -38.33
C SER A 132 6.31 65.15 -39.42
N MET A 133 6.20 63.84 -39.19
CA MET A 133 5.04 63.01 -39.55
C MET A 133 4.96 61.86 -38.54
N ALA A 134 3.77 61.58 -38.02
CA ALA A 134 3.53 60.35 -37.27
C ALA A 134 3.22 59.20 -38.25
N PRO A 135 3.72 57.99 -37.97
CA PRO A 135 3.01 56.78 -38.39
C PRO A 135 2.60 55.94 -37.17
N THR A 136 1.30 55.74 -37.06
CA THR A 136 0.63 54.44 -36.81
C THR A 136 1.45 53.30 -36.19
N PHE A 137 0.94 52.76 -35.07
CA PHE A 137 1.31 51.46 -34.53
C PHE A 137 1.04 50.33 -35.54
N ALA A 138 2.04 49.99 -36.34
CA ALA A 138 2.26 48.65 -36.88
C ALA A 138 3.50 48.07 -36.19
N PRO A 139 3.55 46.77 -35.85
CA PRO A 139 4.73 46.16 -35.27
C PRO A 139 5.81 46.02 -36.35
N THR A 140 6.56 47.10 -36.60
CA THR A 140 7.80 47.03 -37.38
C THR A 140 8.80 46.18 -36.61
N THR A 141 9.00 44.95 -37.09
CA THR A 141 10.13 44.11 -36.70
C THR A 141 11.42 44.89 -36.96
N MET A 142 12.06 45.37 -35.89
CA MET A 142 13.35 46.04 -35.99
C MET A 142 14.32 45.09 -36.70
N PRO A 143 14.98 45.49 -37.80
CA PRO A 143 15.78 44.57 -38.60
C PRO A 143 16.87 43.97 -37.74
N VAL A 144 16.83 42.65 -37.59
CA VAL A 144 17.71 41.93 -36.66
C VAL A 144 19.12 41.96 -37.22
N LYS A 145 19.95 42.82 -36.65
CA LYS A 145 21.34 43.00 -37.08
C LYS A 145 22.10 41.67 -36.95
N ASP A 146 22.73 41.24 -38.04
CA ASP A 146 23.59 40.07 -38.06
C ASP A 146 24.72 40.23 -37.02
N THR A 147 24.83 39.26 -36.12
CA THR A 147 25.79 39.24 -35.02
C THR A 147 27.12 38.62 -35.42
N ARG A 148 27.22 38.00 -36.61
CA ARG A 148 28.44 37.35 -37.08
C ARG A 148 29.48 38.39 -37.52
N PRO A 149 30.78 38.13 -37.33
CA PRO A 149 31.85 39.04 -37.73
C PRO A 149 32.11 38.97 -39.24
N ILE A 150 31.09 39.16 -40.08
CA ILE A 150 31.15 38.94 -41.53
C ILE A 150 32.24 39.76 -42.24
N ARG A 151 32.70 40.88 -41.65
CA ARG A 151 33.78 41.73 -42.19
C ARG A 151 35.18 41.26 -41.82
N ASP A 152 35.34 40.38 -40.84
CA ASP A 152 36.62 39.83 -40.45
C ASP A 152 37.15 38.86 -41.52
N LYS A 153 38.45 38.97 -41.81
CA LYS A 153 39.14 38.14 -42.80
C LYS A 153 39.43 36.74 -42.29
N ALA A 154 39.62 36.54 -40.99
CA ALA A 154 39.78 35.20 -40.43
C ALA A 154 38.45 34.42 -40.52
N PHE A 155 37.33 35.04 -40.16
CA PHE A 155 35.98 34.49 -40.36
C PHE A 155 35.69 34.16 -41.83
N GLN A 156 35.91 35.10 -42.76
CA GLN A 156 35.72 34.86 -44.20
C GLN A 156 36.54 33.65 -44.70
N ALA A 157 37.80 33.54 -44.27
CA ALA A 157 38.67 32.42 -44.66
C ALA A 157 38.24 31.07 -44.05
N ALA A 158 37.62 31.06 -42.86
CA ALA A 158 37.04 29.85 -42.28
C ALA A 158 35.82 29.38 -43.08
N CYS A 159 34.83 30.26 -43.30
CA CYS A 159 33.66 29.98 -44.13
C CYS A 159 34.04 29.46 -45.52
N GLN A 160 35.05 30.03 -46.17
CA GLN A 160 35.54 29.59 -47.47
C GLN A 160 36.09 28.16 -47.47
N ARG A 161 36.80 27.75 -46.41
CA ARG A 161 37.31 26.37 -46.29
C ARG A 161 36.18 25.39 -46.05
N GLU A 162 35.30 25.67 -45.09
CA GLU A 162 34.20 24.78 -44.71
C GLU A 162 33.18 24.59 -45.86
N ILE A 163 32.88 25.65 -46.63
CA ILE A 163 32.06 25.53 -47.85
C ILE A 163 32.78 24.68 -48.91
N LEU A 164 34.09 24.88 -49.13
CA LEU A 164 34.84 24.11 -50.12
C LEU A 164 34.90 22.63 -49.76
N GLU A 165 35.18 22.32 -48.49
CA GLU A 165 35.25 20.97 -47.95
C GLU A 165 33.91 20.24 -48.12
N TYR A 166 32.80 20.89 -47.76
CA TYR A 166 31.45 20.36 -47.97
C TYR A 166 31.15 20.08 -49.46
N LEU A 167 31.43 21.04 -50.35
CA LEU A 167 31.20 20.88 -51.79
C LEU A 167 32.05 19.75 -52.39
N GLN A 168 33.28 19.55 -51.89
CA GLN A 168 34.14 18.44 -52.31
C GLN A 168 33.63 17.10 -51.78
N GLN A 169 33.22 17.02 -50.52
CA GLN A 169 32.67 15.82 -49.90
C GLN A 169 31.38 15.34 -50.60
N ARG A 170 30.51 16.27 -51.00
CA ARG A 170 29.24 15.99 -51.71
C ARG A 170 29.39 15.89 -53.24
N GLN A 171 30.62 15.73 -53.76
CA GLN A 171 30.90 15.55 -55.19
C GLN A 171 30.30 16.63 -56.12
N TYR A 172 30.43 17.91 -55.73
CA TYR A 172 29.91 19.01 -56.53
C TYR A 172 30.44 19.02 -57.97
N LYS A 173 29.53 19.13 -58.93
CA LYS A 173 29.77 18.90 -60.38
C LYS A 173 30.84 19.80 -61.03
N TYR A 174 31.06 21.00 -60.50
CA TYR A 174 31.99 21.97 -61.09
C TYR A 174 33.24 22.14 -60.24
N PRO A 175 34.43 22.37 -60.84
CA PRO A 175 35.67 22.53 -60.10
C PRO A 175 35.67 23.84 -59.30
N VAL A 176 35.51 23.75 -57.97
CA VAL A 176 35.59 24.90 -57.05
C VAL A 176 36.93 24.91 -56.34
N THR A 177 37.50 26.10 -56.17
CA THR A 177 38.71 26.34 -55.39
C THR A 177 38.48 27.46 -54.37
N ILE A 178 39.37 27.60 -53.38
CA ILE A 178 39.32 28.73 -52.43
C ILE A 178 39.30 30.08 -53.19
N ARG A 179 40.01 30.19 -54.32
CA ARG A 179 40.04 31.39 -55.16
C ARG A 179 38.67 31.70 -55.78
N THR A 180 37.91 30.68 -56.17
CA THR A 180 36.52 30.82 -56.62
C THR A 180 35.65 31.44 -55.52
N LEU A 181 35.80 30.97 -54.27
CA LEU A 181 35.05 31.46 -53.10
C LEU A 181 35.58 32.79 -52.52
N GLN A 182 36.66 33.36 -53.08
CA GLN A 182 37.13 34.71 -52.73
C GLN A 182 36.42 35.82 -53.51
N SER A 183 36.02 35.55 -54.76
CA SER A 183 35.35 36.51 -55.64
C SER A 183 34.59 35.78 -56.76
N PRO A 184 33.50 35.05 -56.44
CA PRO A 184 32.78 34.27 -57.45
C PRO A 184 31.99 35.18 -58.40
N THR A 185 31.83 34.68 -59.62
CA THR A 185 30.86 35.24 -60.58
C THR A 185 29.43 34.97 -60.10
N THR A 186 28.49 35.79 -60.57
CA THR A 186 27.06 35.59 -60.32
C THR A 186 26.55 34.22 -60.83
N LYS A 187 27.22 33.61 -61.81
CA LYS A 187 26.91 32.25 -62.27
C LYS A 187 27.36 31.20 -61.25
N GLU A 188 28.65 31.19 -60.87
CA GLU A 188 29.19 30.22 -59.92
C GLU A 188 28.44 30.24 -58.58
N PHE A 189 28.10 31.43 -58.08
CA PHE A 189 27.26 31.58 -56.89
C PHE A 189 25.89 30.88 -57.04
N ARG A 190 25.19 31.06 -58.16
CA ARG A 190 23.88 30.43 -58.39
C ARG A 190 24.00 28.91 -58.44
N GLU A 191 24.96 28.40 -59.18
CA GLU A 191 25.19 26.95 -59.30
C GLU A 191 25.54 26.33 -57.93
N ILE A 192 26.26 27.05 -57.05
CA ILE A 192 26.54 26.60 -55.67
C ILE A 192 25.28 26.67 -54.81
N PHE A 193 24.51 27.77 -54.86
CA PHE A 193 23.29 27.92 -54.05
C PHE A 193 22.23 26.88 -54.42
N ILE A 194 21.99 26.68 -55.72
CA ILE A 194 21.06 25.69 -56.27
C ILE A 194 21.46 24.28 -55.79
N PHE A 195 22.75 23.96 -55.83
CA PHE A 195 23.25 22.68 -55.33
C PHE A 195 23.01 22.50 -53.83
N LEU A 196 23.37 23.48 -52.98
CA LEU A 196 23.17 23.35 -51.53
C LEU A 196 21.69 23.15 -51.13
N ILE A 197 20.77 23.77 -51.87
CA ILE A 197 19.33 23.55 -51.67
C ILE A 197 18.92 22.16 -52.16
N ASN A 198 19.21 21.80 -53.41
CA ASN A 198 18.70 20.58 -54.03
C ASN A 198 19.40 19.29 -53.58
N ASP A 199 20.64 19.35 -53.07
CA ASP A 199 21.41 18.18 -52.61
C ASP A 199 20.88 17.61 -51.28
N VAL A 200 20.48 18.48 -50.35
CA VAL A 200 20.08 18.07 -48.99
C VAL A 200 18.81 18.76 -48.49
N ILE A 201 18.62 20.06 -48.74
CA ILE A 201 17.59 20.83 -48.04
C ILE A 201 16.19 20.57 -48.62
N ASP A 202 16.00 20.81 -49.91
CA ASP A 202 14.77 20.56 -50.67
C ASP A 202 15.09 19.99 -52.07
N PRO A 203 15.21 18.65 -52.21
CA PRO A 203 15.51 18.00 -53.48
C PRO A 203 14.47 18.21 -54.59
N HIS A 204 13.24 18.60 -54.23
CA HIS A 204 12.12 18.75 -55.16
C HIS A 204 11.86 20.21 -55.56
N PHE A 205 12.69 21.15 -55.10
CA PHE A 205 12.51 22.57 -55.38
C PHE A 205 12.63 22.92 -56.88
N GLN A 206 11.61 23.60 -57.42
CA GLN A 206 11.53 24.01 -58.82
C GLN A 206 11.89 25.49 -59.01
N TRP A 207 13.15 25.73 -59.37
CA TRP A 207 13.69 27.06 -59.70
C TRP A 207 12.97 27.71 -60.89
N GLY A 208 12.65 29.01 -60.76
CA GLY A 208 12.06 29.81 -61.83
C GLY A 208 10.59 29.50 -62.14
N ARG A 209 9.88 28.78 -61.26
CA ARG A 209 8.44 28.45 -61.43
C ARG A 209 7.64 29.72 -61.75
N ALA A 210 6.76 29.62 -62.77
CA ALA A 210 5.95 30.73 -63.28
C ALA A 210 6.75 31.97 -63.77
N GLY A 211 8.00 31.78 -64.22
CA GLY A 211 8.83 32.85 -64.80
C GLY A 211 9.46 33.77 -63.76
N ARG A 212 9.49 33.38 -62.48
CA ARG A 212 10.22 34.12 -61.44
C ARG A 212 11.72 34.13 -61.72
N LYS A 213 12.40 35.19 -61.26
CA LYS A 213 13.86 35.26 -61.34
C LYS A 213 14.48 34.51 -60.16
N ILE A 214 15.65 33.92 -60.39
CA ILE A 214 16.37 33.12 -59.39
C ILE A 214 16.65 33.95 -58.12
N GLU A 215 16.90 35.26 -58.22
CA GLU A 215 17.11 36.11 -57.04
C GLU A 215 15.85 36.25 -56.17
N ASP A 216 14.65 36.13 -56.74
CA ASP A 216 13.39 36.15 -56.00
C ASP A 216 13.14 34.80 -55.30
N ASP A 217 13.44 33.68 -55.96
CA ASP A 217 13.36 32.34 -55.35
C ASP A 217 14.39 32.16 -54.22
N ILE A 218 15.61 32.70 -54.36
CA ILE A 218 16.62 32.73 -53.29
C ILE A 218 16.10 33.47 -52.05
N LEU A 219 15.52 34.67 -52.23
CA LEU A 219 14.99 35.45 -51.11
C LEU A 219 13.74 34.83 -50.48
N LEU A 220 12.96 34.07 -51.25
CA LEU A 220 11.83 33.28 -50.74
C LEU A 220 12.33 32.13 -49.85
N LEU A 221 13.21 31.27 -50.37
CA LEU A 221 13.79 30.14 -49.63
C LEU A 221 14.45 30.59 -48.31
N LEU A 222 15.20 31.69 -48.33
CA LEU A 222 15.80 32.23 -47.10
C LEU A 222 14.75 32.67 -46.06
N LYS A 223 13.59 33.18 -46.48
CA LYS A 223 12.48 33.54 -45.57
C LYS A 223 11.73 32.32 -45.07
N ASP A 224 11.60 31.28 -45.90
CA ASP A 224 10.90 30.05 -45.55
C ASP A 224 11.72 29.25 -44.53
N HIS A 225 13.03 29.07 -44.77
CA HIS A 225 14.00 28.51 -43.81
C HIS A 225 14.42 29.48 -42.67
N LYS A 226 13.67 30.57 -42.46
CA LYS A 226 13.83 31.52 -41.34
C LYS A 226 15.24 32.09 -41.14
N TYR A 227 15.97 32.35 -42.24
CA TYR A 227 17.29 32.94 -42.20
C TYR A 227 17.26 34.36 -41.59
N ARG A 228 17.74 34.46 -40.35
CA ARG A 228 17.64 35.66 -39.48
C ARG A 228 18.23 36.94 -40.06
N ALA A 229 19.18 36.83 -41.00
CA ALA A 229 19.88 37.96 -41.61
C ALA A 229 19.40 38.27 -43.05
N VAL A 230 18.24 37.78 -43.48
CA VAL A 230 17.75 37.95 -44.86
C VAL A 230 17.62 39.43 -45.28
N ASP A 231 17.23 40.31 -44.38
CA ASP A 231 17.10 41.76 -44.65
C ASP A 231 18.44 42.45 -44.98
N SER A 232 19.57 41.81 -44.68
CA SER A 232 20.91 42.31 -45.06
C SER A 232 21.27 41.96 -46.52
N ILE A 233 20.50 41.10 -47.18
CA ILE A 233 20.76 40.60 -48.53
C ILE A 233 19.69 41.16 -49.47
N SER A 234 20.07 42.16 -50.25
CA SER A 234 19.19 42.78 -51.25
C SER A 234 19.20 42.03 -52.58
N LYS A 235 18.15 42.23 -53.40
CA LYS A 235 18.10 41.70 -54.77
C LYS A 235 19.27 42.18 -55.64
N SER A 236 19.74 43.42 -55.44
CA SER A 236 20.95 43.93 -56.10
C SER A 236 22.24 43.27 -55.58
N SER A 237 22.31 42.91 -54.29
CA SER A 237 23.40 42.09 -53.75
C SER A 237 23.48 40.72 -54.43
N LEU A 238 22.33 40.10 -54.73
CA LEU A 238 22.25 38.80 -55.43
C LEU A 238 22.50 38.90 -56.95
N ALA A 239 22.24 40.05 -57.57
CA ALA A 239 22.63 40.32 -58.95
C ALA A 239 24.17 40.49 -59.09
N ALA A 240 24.83 41.09 -58.08
CA ALA A 240 26.24 41.46 -58.09
C ALA A 240 27.02 40.90 -56.88
N VAL A 241 26.91 39.59 -56.65
CA VAL A 241 27.44 38.88 -55.47
C VAL A 241 28.94 39.03 -55.24
N GLY A 242 29.75 39.06 -56.31
CA GLY A 242 31.22 39.15 -56.22
C GLY A 242 31.75 40.54 -55.82
N THR A 243 30.89 41.52 -55.55
CA THR A 243 31.33 42.85 -55.13
C THR A 243 31.84 42.84 -53.68
N MET A 244 32.86 43.65 -53.39
CA MET A 244 33.51 43.74 -52.08
C MET A 244 32.54 44.01 -50.90
N HIS A 245 31.39 44.63 -51.17
CA HIS A 245 30.38 44.95 -50.16
C HIS A 245 29.26 43.91 -50.05
N ALA A 246 28.90 43.20 -51.12
CA ALA A 246 27.88 42.15 -51.10
C ALA A 246 28.44 40.80 -50.65
N TRP A 247 29.64 40.43 -51.13
CA TRP A 247 30.20 39.09 -50.95
C TRP A 247 30.27 38.63 -49.48
N PRO A 248 30.66 39.47 -48.49
CA PRO A 248 30.73 39.05 -47.08
C PRO A 248 29.39 38.53 -46.51
N ALA A 249 28.26 39.13 -46.90
CA ALA A 249 26.93 38.70 -46.44
C ALA A 249 26.46 37.43 -47.17
N VAL A 250 26.75 37.34 -48.47
CA VAL A 250 26.40 36.18 -49.32
C VAL A 250 27.23 34.94 -48.95
N LEU A 251 28.53 35.11 -48.65
CA LEU A 251 29.40 34.05 -48.14
C LEU A 251 28.91 33.52 -46.79
N ALA A 252 28.54 34.40 -45.86
CA ALA A 252 28.01 34.01 -44.56
C ALA A 252 26.63 33.31 -44.67
N MET A 253 25.86 33.61 -45.72
CA MET A 253 24.61 32.91 -46.04
C MET A 253 24.86 31.51 -46.62
N LEU A 254 25.81 31.36 -47.56
CA LEU A 254 26.21 30.03 -48.07
C LEU A 254 26.78 29.15 -46.96
N HIS A 255 27.60 29.71 -46.07
CA HIS A 255 28.13 29.01 -44.90
C HIS A 255 27.02 28.57 -43.95
N TRP A 256 25.99 29.39 -43.75
CA TRP A 256 24.82 29.01 -42.97
C TRP A 256 24.02 27.88 -43.65
N LEU A 257 23.87 27.89 -44.98
CA LEU A 257 23.23 26.78 -45.71
C LEU A 257 24.01 25.46 -45.59
N VAL A 258 25.36 25.50 -45.65
CA VAL A 258 26.22 24.34 -45.40
C VAL A 258 26.06 23.80 -43.97
N ASN A 259 25.96 24.69 -42.98
CA ASN A 259 25.69 24.25 -41.61
C ASN A 259 24.27 23.68 -41.44
N LEU A 260 23.28 24.21 -42.18
CA LEU A 260 21.91 23.70 -42.17
C LEU A 260 21.82 22.32 -42.84
N SER A 261 22.52 22.09 -43.95
CA SER A 261 22.57 20.77 -44.58
C SER A 261 23.34 19.75 -43.74
N LEU A 262 24.47 20.13 -43.14
CA LEU A 262 25.19 19.28 -42.17
C LEU A 262 24.35 18.94 -40.94
N LEU A 263 23.55 19.88 -40.43
CA LEU A 263 22.62 19.63 -39.34
C LEU A 263 21.51 18.65 -39.74
N LYS A 264 20.95 18.79 -40.94
CA LYS A 264 19.93 17.88 -41.48
C LYS A 264 20.49 16.46 -41.65
N LEU A 265 21.68 16.31 -42.22
CA LEU A 265 22.33 15.00 -42.39
C LEU A 265 22.58 14.30 -41.05
N ARG A 266 23.07 15.02 -40.03
CA ARG A 266 23.25 14.44 -38.68
C ARG A 266 21.91 14.06 -38.04
N LEU A 267 20.86 14.85 -38.25
CA LEU A 267 19.53 14.51 -37.76
C LEU A 267 18.99 13.25 -38.47
N GLU A 268 19.23 13.10 -39.77
CA GLU A 268 18.89 11.88 -40.53
C GLU A 268 19.68 10.66 -40.05
N GLU A 269 20.97 10.82 -39.73
CA GLU A 269 21.83 9.78 -39.13
C GLU A 269 21.39 9.40 -37.70
N ASP A 270 21.19 10.39 -36.80
CA ASP A 270 20.78 10.17 -35.41
C ASP A 270 19.39 9.52 -35.31
N MET A 271 18.48 9.87 -36.23
CA MET A 271 17.14 9.26 -36.32
C MET A 271 17.22 7.81 -36.83
N ALA A 272 18.11 7.50 -37.78
CA ALA A 272 18.22 6.15 -38.35
C ALA A 272 18.56 5.04 -37.34
N ASP A 273 19.13 5.38 -36.18
CA ASP A 273 19.47 4.42 -35.12
C ASP A 273 18.39 4.29 -34.01
N ASN A 274 17.47 5.25 -33.86
CA ASN A 274 16.55 5.33 -32.70
C ASN A 274 15.14 5.86 -32.99
N ASP A 275 14.74 6.10 -34.24
CA ASP A 275 13.41 6.62 -34.58
C ASP A 275 12.31 5.57 -34.29
N PRO A 276 11.29 5.88 -33.44
CA PRO A 276 10.14 5.01 -33.25
C PRO A 276 9.32 4.73 -34.52
N TRP A 277 9.50 5.53 -35.58
CA TRP A 277 8.85 5.37 -36.89
C TRP A 277 9.68 4.54 -37.88
N LEU A 278 10.81 3.93 -37.46
CA LEU A 278 11.51 2.94 -38.27
C LEU A 278 10.68 1.65 -38.41
N PRO A 279 10.70 1.01 -39.60
CA PRO A 279 10.09 -0.30 -39.78
C PRO A 279 10.60 -1.34 -38.78
N ALA A 280 9.71 -2.25 -38.39
CA ALA A 280 10.00 -3.34 -37.48
C ALA A 280 11.17 -4.20 -38.01
N PRO A 281 12.14 -4.57 -37.16
CA PRO A 281 13.30 -5.37 -37.58
C PRO A 281 12.87 -6.67 -38.27
N ILE A 282 13.29 -6.82 -39.54
CA ILE A 282 12.90 -7.96 -40.38
C ILE A 282 13.93 -9.08 -40.26
N GLU A 283 13.46 -10.31 -40.06
CA GLU A 283 14.28 -11.53 -40.10
C GLU A 283 14.72 -11.86 -41.54
N GLY A 284 15.72 -12.73 -41.70
CA GLY A 284 16.19 -13.20 -43.02
C GLY A 284 15.15 -13.97 -43.85
N ASN A 285 13.96 -14.22 -43.31
CA ASN A 285 12.79 -14.80 -43.98
C ASN A 285 11.81 -13.74 -44.54
N GLY A 286 12.08 -12.45 -44.35
CA GLY A 286 11.22 -11.35 -44.81
C GLY A 286 10.06 -10.99 -43.88
N LYS A 287 9.97 -11.57 -42.66
CA LYS A 287 8.91 -11.30 -41.68
C LYS A 287 9.45 -10.52 -40.46
N PRO A 288 8.59 -9.77 -39.74
CA PRO A 288 8.99 -9.09 -38.51
C PRO A 288 9.52 -10.07 -37.46
N ARG A 289 10.58 -9.67 -36.76
CA ARG A 289 11.21 -10.45 -35.70
C ARG A 289 10.28 -10.57 -34.48
N ALA A 290 10.15 -11.76 -33.89
CA ALA A 290 9.11 -12.06 -32.90
C ALA A 290 9.15 -11.21 -31.59
N ASP A 291 10.29 -10.62 -31.26
CA ASP A 291 10.48 -9.72 -30.11
C ASP A 291 10.29 -8.22 -30.46
N SER A 292 9.95 -7.88 -31.70
CA SER A 292 9.61 -6.51 -32.12
C SER A 292 8.45 -5.93 -31.32
N ASN A 293 8.36 -4.61 -31.24
CA ASN A 293 7.23 -3.93 -30.62
C ASN A 293 5.97 -4.17 -31.49
N PRO A 294 4.85 -4.72 -30.94
CA PRO A 294 3.62 -4.92 -31.71
C PRO A 294 3.13 -3.65 -32.40
N ASP A 295 3.27 -2.48 -31.76
CA ASP A 295 2.83 -1.20 -32.35
C ASP A 295 3.58 -0.92 -33.66
N THR A 296 4.92 -1.07 -33.68
CA THR A 296 5.74 -0.88 -34.90
C THR A 296 5.39 -1.87 -36.02
N VAL A 297 4.99 -3.10 -35.68
CA VAL A 297 4.55 -4.10 -36.67
C VAL A 297 3.17 -3.77 -37.24
N VAL A 298 2.28 -3.21 -36.42
CA VAL A 298 0.97 -2.72 -36.86
C VAL A 298 1.11 -1.45 -37.72
N ASP A 299 2.00 -0.52 -37.35
CA ASP A 299 2.28 0.68 -38.14
C ASP A 299 2.88 0.33 -39.51
N ASP A 300 3.79 -0.65 -39.58
CA ASP A 300 4.30 -1.20 -40.85
C ASP A 300 3.20 -1.85 -41.69
N TYR A 301 2.31 -2.63 -41.07
CA TYR A 301 1.14 -3.19 -41.74
C TYR A 301 0.24 -2.08 -42.30
N ILE A 302 -0.04 -1.03 -41.52
CA ILE A 302 -0.84 0.11 -41.97
C ILE A 302 -0.15 0.85 -43.12
N ALA A 303 1.15 1.14 -43.01
CA ALA A 303 1.91 1.82 -44.06
C ALA A 303 1.98 0.99 -45.36
N GLY A 304 2.20 -0.32 -45.24
CA GLY A 304 2.23 -1.26 -46.36
C GLY A 304 0.89 -1.39 -47.07
N THR A 305 -0.19 -1.63 -46.32
CA THR A 305 -1.55 -1.74 -46.86
C THR A 305 -2.07 -0.41 -47.41
N TYR A 306 -1.77 0.72 -46.75
CA TYR A 306 -2.15 2.04 -47.27
C TYR A 306 -1.46 2.37 -48.60
N ARG A 307 -0.21 1.92 -48.81
CA ARG A 307 0.46 2.05 -50.11
C ARG A 307 -0.23 1.24 -51.21
N LEU A 308 -0.71 0.03 -50.89
CA LEU A 308 -1.45 -0.84 -51.82
C LEU A 308 -2.84 -0.26 -52.13
N TYR A 309 -3.51 0.27 -51.11
CA TYR A 309 -4.76 1.03 -51.23
C TYR A 309 -4.63 2.22 -52.18
N LEU A 310 -3.56 3.01 -52.05
CA LEU A 310 -3.29 4.13 -52.97
C LEU A 310 -2.97 3.68 -54.41
N SER A 311 -2.57 2.42 -54.64
CA SER A 311 -2.48 1.83 -55.98
C SER A 311 -3.80 1.20 -56.49
N GLY A 312 -4.87 1.19 -55.68
CA GLY A 312 -6.19 0.70 -56.06
C GLY A 312 -6.51 -0.75 -55.65
N GLU A 313 -5.79 -1.31 -54.67
CA GLU A 313 -6.11 -2.61 -54.08
C GLU A 313 -6.92 -2.44 -52.78
N ASP A 314 -8.04 -3.16 -52.64
CA ASP A 314 -8.93 -3.09 -51.45
C ASP A 314 -8.81 -4.32 -50.52
N GLN A 315 -7.94 -5.29 -50.82
CA GLN A 315 -7.78 -6.53 -50.05
C GLN A 315 -6.30 -6.90 -49.89
N PHE A 316 -5.90 -7.26 -48.67
CA PHE A 316 -4.49 -7.38 -48.28
C PHE A 316 -4.14 -8.74 -47.62
N PRO A 317 -4.47 -9.89 -48.24
CA PRO A 317 -4.36 -11.20 -47.59
C PRO A 317 -2.92 -11.56 -47.19
N GLU A 318 -1.92 -11.18 -47.99
CA GLU A 318 -0.50 -11.45 -47.67
C GLU A 318 -0.03 -10.64 -46.45
N GLN A 319 -0.46 -9.38 -46.35
CA GLN A 319 -0.09 -8.47 -45.26
C GLN A 319 -0.78 -8.89 -43.95
N VAL A 320 -2.05 -9.32 -44.03
CA VAL A 320 -2.79 -9.89 -42.90
C VAL A 320 -2.10 -11.18 -42.42
N GLN A 321 -1.73 -12.09 -43.32
CA GLN A 321 -1.05 -13.33 -42.93
C GLN A 321 0.29 -13.10 -42.21
N VAL A 322 1.06 -12.08 -42.62
CA VAL A 322 2.30 -11.71 -41.91
C VAL A 322 2.02 -11.17 -40.49
N LEU A 323 0.90 -10.46 -40.31
CA LEU A 323 0.49 -9.94 -39.01
C LEU A 323 -0.04 -11.05 -38.08
N GLU A 324 -0.86 -11.97 -38.62
CA GLU A 324 -1.35 -13.17 -37.94
C GLU A 324 -0.18 -14.05 -37.46
N ASP A 325 0.75 -14.41 -38.37
CA ASP A 325 1.95 -15.18 -38.04
C ASP A 325 2.80 -14.54 -36.91
N PHE A 326 2.86 -13.21 -36.84
CA PHE A 326 3.59 -12.50 -35.78
C PHE A 326 2.88 -12.60 -34.43
N PHE A 327 1.57 -12.35 -34.40
CA PHE A 327 0.79 -12.44 -33.17
C PHE A 327 0.66 -13.88 -32.65
N ASP A 328 0.54 -14.86 -33.53
CA ASP A 328 0.48 -16.28 -33.16
C ASP A 328 1.79 -16.73 -32.50
N ARG A 329 2.96 -16.48 -33.11
CA ARG A 329 4.28 -16.78 -32.50
C ARG A 329 4.46 -16.10 -31.14
N ARG A 330 4.00 -14.85 -31.01
CA ARG A 330 4.09 -14.10 -29.76
C ARG A 330 3.16 -14.68 -28.69
N SER A 331 1.95 -15.08 -29.09
CA SER A 331 0.96 -15.76 -28.24
C SER A 331 1.49 -17.11 -27.76
N GLU A 332 2.03 -17.95 -28.66
CA GLU A 332 2.69 -19.21 -28.33
C GLU A 332 3.83 -19.00 -27.31
N SER A 333 4.71 -18.03 -27.53
CA SER A 333 5.80 -17.72 -26.59
C SER A 333 5.29 -17.23 -25.22
N ALA A 334 4.21 -16.45 -25.18
CA ALA A 334 3.61 -15.97 -23.94
C ALA A 334 2.92 -17.12 -23.16
N ASN A 335 2.21 -17.99 -23.87
CA ASN A 335 1.55 -19.17 -23.30
C ASN A 335 2.59 -20.17 -22.74
N ALA A 336 3.66 -20.45 -23.48
CA ALA A 336 4.75 -21.32 -23.02
C ALA A 336 5.44 -20.78 -21.76
N GLN A 337 5.62 -19.46 -21.66
CA GLN A 337 6.15 -18.82 -20.45
C GLN A 337 5.16 -18.94 -19.28
N ALA A 338 3.87 -18.69 -19.51
CA ALA A 338 2.84 -18.82 -18.48
C ALA A 338 2.69 -20.26 -17.96
N GLU A 339 2.79 -21.27 -18.83
CA GLU A 339 2.84 -22.69 -18.44
C GLU A 339 4.08 -23.01 -17.60
N ALA A 340 5.26 -22.51 -18.01
CA ALA A 340 6.50 -22.71 -17.27
C ALA A 340 6.45 -22.07 -15.86
N ASP A 341 5.90 -20.86 -15.76
CA ASP A 341 5.71 -20.15 -14.49
C ASP A 341 4.65 -20.84 -13.60
N SER A 342 3.57 -21.37 -14.18
CA SER A 342 2.60 -22.19 -13.44
C SER A 342 3.25 -23.45 -12.85
N VAL A 343 4.03 -24.18 -13.66
CA VAL A 343 4.75 -25.38 -13.20
C VAL A 343 5.81 -25.04 -12.14
N ALA A 344 6.44 -23.86 -12.21
CA ALA A 344 7.36 -23.38 -11.18
C ALA A 344 6.62 -23.03 -9.88
N ALA A 345 5.46 -22.38 -9.96
CA ALA A 345 4.61 -22.06 -8.82
C ALA A 345 4.10 -23.33 -8.11
N ASP A 346 3.62 -24.33 -8.87
CA ASP A 346 3.15 -25.61 -8.33
C ASP A 346 4.28 -26.37 -7.59
N LYS A 347 5.50 -26.36 -8.15
CA LYS A 347 6.68 -26.93 -7.48
C LYS A 347 7.00 -26.20 -6.17
N ALA A 348 7.03 -24.87 -6.19
CA ALA A 348 7.30 -24.07 -4.99
C ALA A 348 6.22 -24.26 -3.92
N ALA A 349 4.94 -24.38 -4.31
CA ALA A 349 3.84 -24.68 -3.40
C ALA A 349 3.96 -26.09 -2.77
N SER A 350 4.34 -27.08 -3.57
CA SER A 350 4.60 -28.45 -3.11
C SER A 350 5.80 -28.53 -2.16
N GLU A 351 6.90 -27.83 -2.47
CA GLU A 351 8.06 -27.70 -1.59
C GLU A 351 7.71 -27.02 -0.27
N LEU A 352 6.92 -25.94 -0.30
CA LEU A 352 6.41 -25.28 0.89
C LEU A 352 5.54 -26.22 1.73
N GLN A 353 4.65 -27.00 1.10
CA GLN A 353 3.84 -28.00 1.80
C GLN A 353 4.69 -29.13 2.41
N MET A 354 5.76 -29.56 1.74
CA MET A 354 6.73 -30.52 2.30
C MET A 354 7.54 -29.94 3.47
N LEU A 355 7.86 -28.65 3.44
CA LEU A 355 8.54 -27.96 4.54
C LEU A 355 7.62 -27.73 5.74
N LEU A 356 6.34 -27.42 5.52
CA LEU A 356 5.32 -27.23 6.57
C LEU A 356 4.88 -28.56 7.21
N SER A 357 4.83 -29.65 6.43
CA SER A 357 4.45 -30.99 6.95
C SER A 357 5.57 -31.68 7.72
N LYS A 358 6.82 -31.27 7.53
CA LYS A 358 7.93 -31.65 8.42
C LYS A 358 7.86 -30.77 9.68
N PRO A 359 7.59 -31.32 10.88
CA PRO A 359 7.66 -30.52 12.10
C PRO A 359 9.08 -29.98 12.24
N THR A 360 9.20 -28.65 12.24
CA THR A 360 10.48 -27.94 12.31
C THR A 360 11.33 -28.47 13.46
N GLU A 361 12.65 -28.57 13.29
CA GLU A 361 13.56 -29.03 14.36
C GLU A 361 13.36 -28.22 15.65
N LEU A 362 13.01 -26.93 15.52
CA LEU A 362 12.57 -26.06 16.61
C LEU A 362 11.35 -26.59 17.37
N ALA A 363 10.31 -27.05 16.67
CA ALA A 363 9.09 -27.57 17.28
C ALA A 363 9.33 -28.91 17.99
N GLN A 364 10.18 -29.77 17.41
CA GLN A 364 10.62 -31.00 18.06
C GLN A 364 11.45 -30.70 19.33
N ALA A 365 12.37 -29.74 19.26
CA ALA A 365 13.17 -29.29 20.39
C ALA A 365 12.32 -28.62 21.49
N GLN A 366 11.28 -27.88 21.13
CA GLN A 366 10.30 -27.30 22.08
C GLN A 366 9.50 -28.38 22.78
N ALA A 367 8.98 -29.39 22.06
CA ALA A 367 8.28 -30.52 22.66
C ALA A 367 9.17 -31.31 23.62
N ALA A 368 10.41 -31.59 23.23
CA ALA A 368 11.40 -32.26 24.08
C ALA A 368 11.78 -31.42 25.32
N LEU A 369 11.85 -30.08 25.19
CA LEU A 369 12.09 -29.18 26.31
C LEU A 369 10.91 -29.17 27.30
N GLU A 370 9.67 -29.15 26.81
CA GLU A 370 8.48 -29.27 27.66
C GLU A 370 8.41 -30.61 28.39
N GLU A 371 8.74 -31.71 27.71
CA GLU A 371 8.80 -33.04 28.32
C GLU A 371 9.88 -33.10 29.41
N ALA A 372 11.08 -32.57 29.14
CA ALA A 372 12.16 -32.47 30.12
C ALA A 372 11.79 -31.57 31.32
N GLN A 373 11.04 -30.48 31.11
CA GLN A 373 10.52 -29.64 32.19
C GLN A 373 9.49 -30.38 33.04
N LYS A 374 8.49 -31.02 32.42
CA LYS A 374 7.48 -31.83 33.11
C LYS A 374 8.12 -32.96 33.94
N LEU A 375 9.17 -33.60 33.40
CA LEU A 375 9.92 -34.64 34.09
C LEU A 375 10.74 -34.09 35.27
N LYS A 376 11.39 -32.94 35.09
CA LYS A 376 12.10 -32.23 36.17
C LYS A 376 11.16 -31.90 37.33
N ASP A 377 9.99 -31.34 37.04
CA ASP A 377 9.01 -30.93 38.07
C ASP A 377 8.42 -32.13 38.84
N GLN A 378 8.25 -33.27 38.15
CA GLN A 378 7.90 -34.54 38.81
C GLN A 378 9.00 -35.01 39.76
N TYR A 379 10.28 -34.96 39.34
CA TYR A 379 11.39 -35.35 40.21
C TYR A 379 11.59 -34.41 41.40
N THR A 380 11.48 -33.09 41.22
CA THR A 380 11.59 -32.14 42.36
C THR A 380 10.46 -32.33 43.35
N SER A 381 9.22 -32.52 42.89
CA SER A 381 8.08 -32.85 43.75
C SER A 381 8.27 -34.19 44.49
N GLY A 382 8.81 -35.21 43.81
CA GLY A 382 9.19 -36.49 44.42
C GLY A 382 10.27 -36.36 45.50
N ILE A 383 11.27 -35.51 45.28
CA ILE A 383 12.32 -35.21 46.26
C ILE A 383 11.74 -34.45 47.46
N GLU A 384 10.97 -33.38 47.24
CA GLU A 384 10.35 -32.60 48.32
C GLU A 384 9.42 -33.46 49.18
N THR A 385 8.56 -34.28 48.57
CA THR A 385 7.65 -35.17 49.32
C THR A 385 8.41 -36.24 50.11
N THR A 386 9.58 -36.67 49.63
CA THR A 386 10.46 -37.60 50.36
C THR A 386 11.15 -36.89 51.53
N GLN A 387 11.76 -35.72 51.31
CA GLN A 387 12.36 -34.91 52.38
C GLN A 387 11.35 -34.57 53.50
N ARG A 388 10.10 -34.22 53.12
CA ARG A 388 9.01 -33.98 54.09
C ARG A 388 8.64 -35.24 54.88
N LYS A 389 8.77 -36.44 54.31
CA LYS A 389 8.59 -37.72 55.03
C LYS A 389 9.77 -37.99 55.96
N ASP A 390 11.00 -37.79 55.49
CA ASP A 390 12.21 -38.02 56.29
C ASP A 390 12.23 -37.14 57.55
N VAL A 391 11.91 -35.85 57.43
CA VAL A 391 11.80 -34.94 58.58
C VAL A 391 10.70 -35.41 59.57
N LYS A 392 9.57 -35.91 59.07
CA LYS A 392 8.51 -36.47 59.93
C LYS A 392 8.94 -37.76 60.62
N LEU A 393 9.59 -38.67 59.91
CA LEU A 393 10.10 -39.93 60.46
C LEU A 393 11.18 -39.66 61.51
N MET A 394 12.10 -38.72 61.27
CA MET A 394 13.10 -38.30 62.26
C MET A 394 12.47 -37.74 63.53
N LYS A 395 11.44 -36.90 63.42
CA LYS A 395 10.67 -36.41 64.59
C LYS A 395 9.97 -37.55 65.33
N ASN A 396 9.32 -38.47 64.61
CA ASN A 396 8.65 -39.62 65.22
C ASN A 396 9.62 -40.59 65.91
N ILE A 397 10.82 -40.79 65.35
CA ILE A 397 11.88 -41.59 65.99
C ILE A 397 12.36 -40.91 67.27
N GLN A 398 12.47 -39.58 67.28
CA GLN A 398 12.88 -38.82 68.47
C GLN A 398 11.84 -38.94 69.59
N THR A 399 10.55 -38.74 69.30
CA THR A 399 9.48 -38.89 70.31
C THR A 399 9.31 -40.34 70.79
N LEU A 400 9.54 -41.33 69.93
CA LEU A 400 9.59 -42.74 70.36
C LEU A 400 10.76 -43.01 71.32
N LYS A 401 11.93 -42.40 71.13
CA LYS A 401 13.06 -42.54 72.06
C LYS A 401 12.73 -41.93 73.42
N GLU A 402 12.22 -40.70 73.43
CA GLU A 402 11.84 -39.98 74.65
C GLU A 402 10.75 -40.73 75.45
N THR A 403 9.75 -41.30 74.77
CA THR A 403 8.69 -42.08 75.43
C THR A 403 9.20 -43.42 75.98
N VAL A 404 10.13 -44.11 75.29
CA VAL A 404 10.79 -45.32 75.80
C VAL A 404 11.65 -45.00 77.03
N GLU A 405 12.40 -43.90 77.01
CA GLU A 405 13.22 -43.47 78.14
C GLU A 405 12.36 -43.12 79.36
N GLY A 406 11.27 -42.37 79.18
CA GLY A 406 10.30 -42.08 80.24
C GLY A 406 9.57 -43.31 80.77
N ALA A 407 9.32 -44.32 79.94
CA ALA A 407 8.74 -45.59 80.37
C ALA A 407 9.73 -46.40 81.25
N ASN A 408 11.01 -46.47 80.85
CA ASN A 408 12.06 -47.13 81.62
C ASN A 408 12.26 -46.48 83.00
N GLN A 409 12.23 -45.14 83.08
CA GLN A 409 12.33 -44.42 84.36
C GLN A 409 11.15 -44.74 85.30
N LYS A 410 9.92 -44.83 84.77
CA LYS A 410 8.74 -45.21 85.56
C LYS A 410 8.85 -46.64 86.12
N MET A 411 9.33 -47.57 85.30
CA MET A 411 9.55 -48.97 85.72
C MET A 411 10.52 -49.05 86.91
N GLN A 412 11.67 -48.38 86.81
CA GLN A 412 12.68 -48.33 87.89
C GLN A 412 12.21 -47.65 89.19
N ASN A 413 11.16 -46.85 89.15
CA ASN A 413 10.59 -46.24 90.36
C ASN A 413 9.58 -47.19 91.02
N LEU A 414 8.74 -47.87 90.24
CA LEU A 414 7.78 -48.86 90.75
C LEU A 414 8.49 -50.06 91.40
N GLU A 415 9.60 -50.53 90.84
CA GLU A 415 10.42 -51.61 91.43
C GLU A 415 10.89 -51.25 92.86
N LYS A 416 11.29 -49.99 93.10
CA LYS A 416 11.73 -49.51 94.43
C LYS A 416 10.58 -49.37 95.42
N GLU A 417 9.40 -48.97 94.96
CA GLU A 417 8.21 -48.86 95.81
C GLU A 417 7.71 -50.24 96.26
N GLU A 418 7.79 -51.25 95.40
CA GLU A 418 7.45 -52.63 95.76
C GLU A 418 8.36 -53.18 96.86
N GLU A 419 9.69 -53.03 96.71
CA GLU A 419 10.67 -53.44 97.73
C GLU A 419 10.41 -52.78 99.10
N ALA A 420 10.07 -51.49 99.11
CA ALA A 420 9.77 -50.74 100.34
C ALA A 420 8.50 -51.24 101.04
N LEU A 421 7.44 -51.56 100.28
CA LEU A 421 6.19 -52.07 100.85
C LEU A 421 6.33 -53.49 101.40
N GLN A 422 7.08 -54.37 100.71
CA GLN A 422 7.34 -55.72 101.21
C GLN A 422 8.13 -55.69 102.54
N ALA A 423 9.09 -54.78 102.68
CA ALA A 423 9.84 -54.60 103.92
C ALA A 423 8.96 -54.12 105.10
N ALA A 424 7.98 -53.25 104.85
CA ALA A 424 7.08 -52.74 105.89
C ALA A 424 6.14 -53.81 106.45
N ILE A 425 5.63 -54.70 105.59
CA ILE A 425 4.69 -55.77 105.98
C ILE A 425 5.36 -56.82 106.87
N ALA A 426 6.65 -57.10 106.66
CA ALA A 426 7.41 -58.08 107.45
C ALA A 426 7.67 -57.66 108.91
N ALA A 427 7.44 -56.39 109.27
CA ALA A 427 7.89 -55.81 110.53
C ALA A 427 6.88 -55.84 111.70
N GLN A 428 5.65 -56.35 111.52
CA GLN A 428 4.58 -56.25 112.53
C GLN A 428 4.11 -57.61 113.10
N PRO A 429 4.34 -57.88 114.40
CA PRO A 429 3.70 -58.99 115.12
C PRO A 429 2.46 -58.51 115.91
N ILE A 430 1.26 -58.99 115.52
CA ILE A 430 -0.02 -58.65 116.18
C ILE A 430 -0.43 -59.75 117.15
N THR A 431 -0.90 -59.39 118.36
CA THR A 431 -1.26 -60.36 119.40
C THR A 431 -2.75 -60.72 119.39
N ALA A 432 -3.12 -61.96 119.73
CA ALA A 432 -4.50 -62.47 119.64
C ALA A 432 -5.52 -61.74 120.55
N GLU A 433 -5.08 -61.15 121.65
CA GLU A 433 -5.94 -60.37 122.56
C GLU A 433 -6.30 -58.99 121.97
N GLU A 434 -5.35 -58.40 121.24
CA GLU A 434 -5.55 -57.23 120.37
C GLU A 434 -6.56 -57.53 119.25
N MET A 435 -6.53 -58.74 118.69
CA MET A 435 -7.49 -59.17 117.67
C MET A 435 -8.95 -59.17 118.15
N GLN A 436 -9.21 -59.47 119.42
CA GLN A 436 -10.58 -59.44 119.98
C GLN A 436 -11.04 -58.03 120.39
N ARG A 437 -10.12 -57.17 120.85
CA ARG A 437 -10.39 -55.73 120.96
C ARG A 437 -10.69 -55.14 119.59
N MET A 438 -9.85 -55.39 118.58
CA MET A 438 -10.12 -55.02 117.20
C MET A 438 -11.43 -55.62 116.69
N ALA A 439 -11.83 -56.85 117.04
CA ALA A 439 -13.12 -57.41 116.60
C ALA A 439 -14.33 -56.62 117.16
N THR A 440 -14.32 -56.27 118.45
CA THR A 440 -15.42 -55.51 119.07
C THR A 440 -15.41 -54.04 118.68
N GLU A 441 -14.23 -53.44 118.57
CA GLU A 441 -14.05 -52.09 118.04
C GLU A 441 -14.43 -52.02 116.56
N THR A 442 -14.07 -53.02 115.74
CA THR A 442 -14.50 -53.10 114.33
C THR A 442 -16.00 -53.33 114.20
N GLU A 443 -16.71 -53.98 115.12
CA GLU A 443 -18.18 -54.05 115.02
C GLU A 443 -18.83 -52.68 115.29
N ASN A 444 -18.38 -51.97 116.32
CA ASN A 444 -18.86 -50.62 116.63
C ASN A 444 -18.48 -49.61 115.53
N LEU A 445 -17.23 -49.67 115.06
CA LEU A 445 -16.77 -48.93 113.89
C LEU A 445 -17.54 -49.33 112.64
N GLN A 446 -17.90 -50.61 112.42
CA GLN A 446 -18.72 -51.02 111.27
C GLN A 446 -20.14 -50.45 111.36
N ARG A 447 -20.75 -50.34 112.54
CA ARG A 447 -22.06 -49.68 112.70
C ARG A 447 -21.95 -48.19 112.41
N SER A 448 -20.96 -47.51 113.00
CA SER A 448 -20.66 -46.09 112.71
C SER A 448 -20.30 -45.86 111.22
N LEU A 449 -19.60 -46.81 110.60
CA LEU A 449 -19.19 -46.81 109.20
C LEU A 449 -20.38 -47.03 108.28
N ARG A 450 -21.39 -47.85 108.64
CA ARG A 450 -22.63 -47.97 107.86
C ARG A 450 -23.45 -46.68 107.91
N ASP A 451 -23.54 -46.03 109.07
CA ASP A 451 -24.27 -44.76 109.23
C ASP A 451 -23.55 -43.59 108.54
N THR A 452 -22.22 -43.51 108.66
CA THR A 452 -21.42 -42.54 107.89
C THR A 452 -21.42 -42.86 106.40
N GLN A 453 -21.41 -44.12 105.97
CA GLN A 453 -21.61 -44.51 104.56
C GLN A 453 -23.01 -44.18 104.05
N ALA A 454 -24.05 -44.17 104.90
CA ALA A 454 -25.37 -43.68 104.50
C ALA A 454 -25.33 -42.16 104.28
N ARG A 455 -24.79 -41.40 105.24
CA ARG A 455 -24.61 -39.95 105.12
C ARG A 455 -23.70 -39.56 103.95
N ILE A 456 -22.63 -40.32 103.70
CA ILE A 456 -21.75 -40.16 102.53
C ILE A 456 -22.53 -40.45 101.27
N ARG A 457 -23.32 -41.54 101.17
CA ARG A 457 -24.12 -41.81 99.96
C ARG A 457 -25.12 -40.70 99.64
N ASP A 458 -25.76 -40.11 100.65
CA ASP A 458 -26.68 -38.99 100.44
C ASP A 458 -25.95 -37.67 100.13
N ALA A 459 -24.81 -37.40 100.78
CA ALA A 459 -23.93 -36.28 100.45
C ALA A 459 -23.30 -36.41 99.04
N THR A 460 -22.91 -37.62 98.62
CA THR A 460 -22.42 -37.92 97.27
C THR A 460 -23.56 -37.79 96.26
N ARG A 461 -24.79 -38.21 96.55
CA ARG A 461 -25.93 -37.93 95.67
C ARG A 461 -26.19 -36.43 95.51
N ALA A 462 -26.11 -35.67 96.60
CA ALA A 462 -26.19 -34.21 96.53
C ALA A 462 -25.04 -33.63 95.70
N ASN A 463 -23.79 -34.00 96.00
CA ASN A 463 -22.60 -33.56 95.28
C ASN A 463 -22.66 -33.86 93.78
N ASN A 464 -22.97 -35.11 93.42
CA ASN A 464 -23.10 -35.53 92.03
C ASN A 464 -24.22 -34.77 91.30
N SER A 465 -25.32 -34.43 91.98
CA SER A 465 -26.38 -33.61 91.36
C SER A 465 -25.96 -32.14 91.17
N SER A 466 -25.17 -31.57 92.09
CA SER A 466 -24.55 -30.26 91.87
C SER A 466 -23.43 -30.30 90.82
N GLU A 467 -22.69 -31.39 90.72
CA GLU A 467 -21.62 -31.61 89.74
C GLU A 467 -22.19 -31.76 88.32
N VAL A 468 -23.30 -32.49 88.14
CA VAL A 468 -24.06 -32.53 86.88
C VAL A 468 -24.57 -31.14 86.51
N SER A 469 -25.07 -30.35 87.48
CA SER A 469 -25.51 -28.98 87.23
C SER A 469 -24.35 -28.04 86.84
N LEU A 470 -23.19 -28.19 87.49
CA LEU A 470 -21.97 -27.45 87.19
C LEU A 470 -21.43 -27.83 85.82
N SER A 471 -21.36 -29.13 85.50
CA SER A 471 -20.94 -29.66 84.21
C SER A 471 -21.81 -29.13 83.06
N HIS A 472 -23.14 -29.09 83.25
CA HIS A 472 -24.02 -28.49 82.25
C HIS A 472 -23.74 -26.99 82.04
N ARG A 473 -23.50 -26.24 83.12
CA ARG A 473 -23.12 -24.81 83.03
C ARG A 473 -21.75 -24.59 82.39
N LEU A 474 -20.77 -25.43 82.70
CA LEU A 474 -19.45 -25.41 82.07
C LEU A 474 -19.55 -25.71 80.58
N HIS A 475 -20.37 -26.68 80.16
CA HIS A 475 -20.58 -26.98 78.73
C HIS A 475 -21.26 -25.82 77.97
N HIS A 476 -22.21 -25.11 78.59
CA HIS A 476 -22.78 -23.88 78.00
C HIS A 476 -21.72 -22.78 77.87
N LEU A 477 -20.81 -22.65 78.84
CA LEU A 477 -19.73 -21.66 78.82
C LEU A 477 -18.67 -22.01 77.75
N ASP A 478 -18.31 -23.29 77.64
CA ASP A 478 -17.43 -23.86 76.61
C ASP A 478 -17.99 -23.64 75.20
N SER A 479 -19.31 -23.87 75.03
CA SER A 479 -20.02 -23.59 73.77
C SER A 479 -19.98 -22.10 73.39
N ALA A 480 -20.06 -21.19 74.38
CA ALA A 480 -19.95 -19.76 74.14
C ALA A 480 -18.50 -19.30 73.84
N VAL A 481 -17.50 -19.90 74.48
CA VAL A 481 -16.08 -19.64 74.22
C VAL A 481 -15.67 -20.14 72.83
N THR A 482 -16.12 -21.33 72.45
CA THR A 482 -15.88 -21.88 71.10
C THR A 482 -16.57 -21.07 70.01
N GLU A 483 -17.83 -20.63 70.19
CA GLU A 483 -18.51 -19.73 69.24
C GLU A 483 -17.76 -18.39 69.10
N TYR A 484 -17.29 -17.81 70.21
CA TYR A 484 -16.48 -16.59 70.20
C TYR A 484 -15.15 -16.78 69.44
N ASN A 485 -14.41 -17.85 69.74
CA ASN A 485 -13.14 -18.14 69.07
C ASN A 485 -13.37 -18.46 67.57
N GLU A 486 -14.43 -19.17 67.18
CA GLU A 486 -14.78 -19.37 65.76
C GLU A 486 -14.98 -18.04 65.02
N VAL A 487 -15.71 -17.09 65.62
CA VAL A 487 -15.91 -15.76 65.02
C VAL A 487 -14.58 -15.00 64.91
N LEU A 488 -13.73 -15.09 65.92
CA LEU A 488 -12.40 -14.48 65.95
C LEU A 488 -11.47 -15.05 64.86
N TRP A 489 -11.51 -16.37 64.64
CA TRP A 489 -10.81 -17.06 63.54
C TRP A 489 -11.34 -16.65 62.16
N ARG A 490 -12.68 -16.55 61.99
CA ARG A 490 -13.29 -16.07 60.72
C ARG A 490 -12.93 -14.61 60.40
N LEU A 491 -12.70 -13.78 61.42
CA LEU A 491 -12.25 -12.40 61.29
C LEU A 491 -10.72 -12.25 61.15
N GLY A 492 -9.96 -13.35 61.19
CA GLY A 492 -8.50 -13.33 61.07
C GLY A 492 -7.75 -12.70 62.25
N LEU A 493 -8.44 -12.44 63.36
CA LEU A 493 -7.89 -11.73 64.52
C LEU A 493 -6.99 -12.62 65.41
N HIS A 494 -7.01 -13.94 65.21
CA HIS A 494 -6.20 -14.93 65.93
C HIS A 494 -4.68 -14.74 65.75
N ARG A 495 -4.26 -13.95 64.75
CA ARG A 495 -2.83 -13.74 64.42
C ARG A 495 -2.43 -12.27 64.28
N ARG A 496 -3.30 -11.33 64.64
CA ARG A 496 -3.07 -9.91 64.44
C ARG A 496 -2.29 -9.30 65.61
N ARG A 497 -0.97 -9.51 65.62
CA ARG A 497 -0.03 -8.69 66.42
C ARG A 497 -0.09 -7.26 65.88
N LEU A 498 -0.64 -6.32 66.65
CA LEU A 498 -0.73 -4.92 66.26
C LEU A 498 0.61 -4.20 66.46
N GLY A 499 1.49 -4.30 65.47
CA GLY A 499 2.57 -3.33 65.27
C GLY A 499 3.92 -3.91 64.84
N GLY A 500 4.53 -3.25 63.84
CA GLY A 500 5.98 -3.25 63.65
C GLY A 500 6.55 -4.26 62.65
N ASP A 501 6.75 -3.77 61.43
CA ASP A 501 7.90 -4.03 60.53
C ASP A 501 8.30 -5.49 60.21
N ASP A 502 8.23 -5.84 58.92
CA ASP A 502 8.80 -7.07 58.35
C ASP A 502 10.34 -6.98 58.31
N SER A 503 10.98 -7.03 59.49
CA SER A 503 12.43 -7.19 59.61
C SER A 503 12.77 -8.56 60.22
N MET A 504 13.31 -9.43 59.38
CA MET A 504 13.80 -10.75 59.75
C MET A 504 15.10 -10.64 60.57
N ASP A 505 15.02 -10.78 61.90
CA ASP A 505 16.21 -11.03 62.72
C ASP A 505 15.97 -12.15 63.77
N ASN A 506 17.01 -12.95 64.00
CA ASN A 506 17.01 -14.11 64.87
C ASN A 506 17.66 -13.77 66.21
N SER A 507 16.88 -13.73 67.29
CA SER A 507 17.40 -14.00 68.63
C SER A 507 16.41 -14.80 69.45
N LYS A 508 16.93 -15.81 70.15
CA LYS A 508 16.19 -16.57 71.16
C LYS A 508 15.91 -15.65 72.35
N GLU A 509 14.75 -15.79 72.98
CA GLU A 509 14.66 -16.37 74.34
C GLU A 509 13.20 -16.57 74.77
N GLU A 510 13.04 -17.44 75.76
CA GLU A 510 11.88 -17.60 76.66
C GLU A 510 10.48 -17.76 76.04
N ALA A 511 10.02 -19.03 76.05
CA ALA A 511 8.62 -19.37 75.92
C ALA A 511 7.93 -19.19 77.28
N ASP A 512 7.28 -18.04 77.47
CA ASP A 512 6.23 -17.81 78.47
C ASP A 512 4.96 -17.41 77.70
N ASP A 513 3.94 -18.26 77.80
CA ASP A 513 2.49 -18.04 77.59
C ASP A 513 2.07 -16.77 76.81
N ALA A 514 2.37 -16.75 75.50
CA ALA A 514 1.88 -15.75 74.56
C ALA A 514 0.62 -16.23 73.83
N ASP A 515 -0.40 -16.60 74.61
CA ASP A 515 -1.74 -16.93 74.10
C ASP A 515 -2.32 -15.73 73.32
N GLY A 516 -3.11 -16.00 72.28
CA GLY A 516 -3.56 -14.96 71.35
C GLY A 516 -4.22 -13.78 72.06
N GLU A 517 -3.82 -12.53 71.73
CA GLU A 517 -4.21 -11.28 72.44
C GLU A 517 -5.73 -11.10 72.66
N PHE A 518 -6.53 -11.80 71.86
CA PHE A 518 -7.99 -11.79 71.85
C PHE A 518 -8.62 -13.17 72.11
N GLU A 519 -7.86 -14.27 72.04
CA GLU A 519 -8.39 -15.64 72.20
C GLU A 519 -8.75 -15.90 73.66
N ILE A 520 -9.89 -16.56 73.91
CA ILE A 520 -10.37 -16.87 75.25
C ILE A 520 -10.26 -18.38 75.47
N GLU A 521 -9.66 -18.77 76.59
CA GLU A 521 -9.54 -20.16 77.01
C GLU A 521 -10.36 -20.42 78.28
N LEU A 522 -11.13 -21.51 78.26
CA LEU A 522 -11.83 -22.00 79.45
C LEU A 522 -10.90 -22.90 80.26
N ASN A 523 -10.60 -22.49 81.50
CA ASN A 523 -9.98 -23.34 82.50
C ASN A 523 -11.05 -23.88 83.49
N PRO A 524 -11.60 -25.09 83.26
CA PRO A 524 -12.65 -25.65 84.12
C PRO A 524 -12.14 -26.11 85.50
N ALA A 525 -10.82 -26.11 85.73
CA ALA A 525 -10.20 -26.50 86.99
C ALA A 525 -9.91 -25.32 87.95
N ALA A 526 -10.28 -24.08 87.57
CA ALA A 526 -10.00 -22.91 88.38
C ALA A 526 -10.89 -22.84 89.63
N SER A 527 -10.27 -22.59 90.80
CA SER A 527 -10.97 -22.56 92.09
C SER A 527 -11.77 -21.28 92.35
N ALA A 528 -11.61 -20.24 91.53
CA ALA A 528 -12.31 -18.97 91.64
C ALA A 528 -12.98 -18.62 90.30
N VAL A 529 -14.20 -18.08 90.36
CA VAL A 529 -15.02 -17.75 89.17
C VAL A 529 -14.31 -16.76 88.24
N GLY A 530 -13.47 -15.87 88.77
CA GLY A 530 -12.67 -14.92 87.98
C GLY A 530 -11.53 -15.57 87.18
N ASP A 531 -11.03 -16.73 87.61
CA ASP A 531 -9.87 -17.42 87.00
C ASP A 531 -10.27 -18.52 86.01
N MET A 532 -11.58 -18.77 85.84
CA MET A 532 -12.12 -19.79 84.91
C MET A 532 -11.95 -19.40 83.44
N LEU A 533 -11.75 -18.12 83.13
CA LEU A 533 -11.55 -17.62 81.77
C LEU A 533 -10.18 -16.93 81.67
N ARG A 534 -9.27 -17.58 80.93
CA ARG A 534 -7.91 -17.10 80.64
C ARG A 534 -7.87 -16.54 79.21
N GLY A 535 -6.84 -15.75 78.90
CA GLY A 535 -6.75 -15.04 77.62
C GLY A 535 -7.75 -13.86 77.49
N GLY A 536 -7.76 -13.21 76.33
CA GLY A 536 -8.76 -12.20 75.92
C GLY A 536 -8.89 -10.92 76.77
N GLY A 537 -8.05 -10.73 77.80
CA GLY A 537 -8.09 -9.56 78.68
C GLY A 537 -9.26 -9.53 79.67
N THR A 538 -9.79 -10.68 80.06
CA THR A 538 -10.96 -10.82 80.97
C THR A 538 -10.79 -10.15 82.34
N LEU A 539 -9.55 -10.02 82.84
CA LEU A 539 -9.28 -9.57 84.21
C LEU A 539 -9.49 -8.06 84.48
N GLU A 540 -9.42 -7.19 83.46
CA GLU A 540 -9.63 -5.73 83.60
C GLU A 540 -10.46 -5.16 82.42
N GLY A 541 -11.69 -5.65 82.22
CA GLY A 541 -12.65 -5.07 81.26
C GLY A 541 -12.26 -5.19 79.78
N GLY A 542 -11.35 -6.11 79.44
CA GLY A 542 -10.64 -6.14 78.16
C GLY A 542 -11.47 -6.35 76.91
N LEU A 543 -12.61 -7.08 76.96
CA LEU A 543 -13.45 -7.26 75.77
C LEU A 543 -13.89 -5.92 75.15
N ARG A 544 -14.28 -4.95 75.98
CA ARG A 544 -14.74 -3.65 75.49
C ARG A 544 -13.57 -2.72 75.13
N HIS A 545 -12.49 -2.74 75.90
CA HIS A 545 -11.39 -1.79 75.74
C HIS A 545 -10.30 -2.25 74.76
N ARG A 546 -10.23 -3.55 74.42
CA ARG A 546 -9.20 -4.14 73.55
C ARG A 546 -9.76 -4.67 72.22
N VAL A 547 -10.84 -5.46 72.25
CA VAL A 547 -11.44 -6.01 71.01
C VAL A 547 -12.10 -4.91 70.18
N GLN A 548 -12.78 -3.95 70.81
CA GLN A 548 -13.51 -2.90 70.08
C GLN A 548 -12.58 -1.96 69.26
N PRO A 549 -11.42 -1.49 69.77
CA PRO A 549 -10.44 -0.78 68.94
C PRO A 549 -9.86 -1.63 67.80
N ALA A 550 -9.55 -2.91 68.04
CA ALA A 550 -9.02 -3.81 67.01
C ALA A 550 -10.02 -4.05 65.87
N LEU A 551 -11.31 -4.23 66.19
CA LEU A 551 -12.40 -4.29 65.20
C LEU A 551 -12.56 -2.96 64.44
N ASN A 552 -12.42 -1.81 65.11
CA ASN A 552 -12.47 -0.52 64.45
C ASN A 552 -11.28 -0.31 63.48
N ALA A 553 -10.08 -0.79 63.84
CA ALA A 553 -8.90 -0.76 62.99
C ALA A 553 -9.04 -1.68 61.76
N LEU A 554 -9.47 -2.93 61.95
CA LEU A 554 -9.79 -3.85 60.84
C LEU A 554 -10.88 -3.26 59.92
N ALA A 555 -11.89 -2.61 60.49
CA ALA A 555 -12.92 -1.93 59.71
C ALA A 555 -12.41 -0.64 59.02
N ALA A 556 -11.31 -0.03 59.47
CA ALA A 556 -10.69 1.10 58.78
C ALA A 556 -9.87 0.59 57.58
N GLU A 557 -9.00 -0.40 57.79
CA GLU A 557 -8.23 -1.09 56.75
C GLU A 557 -9.14 -1.67 55.65
N ALA A 558 -10.24 -2.33 56.02
CA ALA A 558 -11.21 -2.85 55.05
C ALA A 558 -11.98 -1.75 54.29
N ARG A 559 -12.07 -0.52 54.82
CA ARG A 559 -12.61 0.64 54.09
C ARG A 559 -11.57 1.27 53.17
N GLU A 560 -10.30 1.27 53.57
CA GLU A 560 -9.18 1.77 52.77
C GLU A 560 -8.92 0.87 51.56
N ALA A 561 -8.75 -0.44 51.76
CA ALA A 561 -8.64 -1.43 50.68
C ALA A 561 -9.85 -1.42 49.73
N ARG A 562 -11.05 -1.11 50.26
CA ARG A 562 -12.25 -0.91 49.43
C ARG A 562 -12.19 0.39 48.62
N ALA A 563 -11.69 1.49 49.20
CA ALA A 563 -11.52 2.75 48.48
C ALA A 563 -10.44 2.64 47.39
N GLU A 564 -9.36 1.89 47.64
CA GLU A 564 -8.36 1.54 46.63
C GLU A 564 -8.99 0.74 45.48
N LEU A 565 -9.76 -0.31 45.77
CA LEU A 565 -10.47 -1.11 44.77
C LEU A 565 -11.49 -0.28 43.97
N GLU A 566 -12.25 0.60 44.63
CA GLU A 566 -13.18 1.53 43.97
C GLU A 566 -12.43 2.55 43.08
N SER A 567 -11.20 2.94 43.46
CA SER A 567 -10.34 3.79 42.63
C SER A 567 -9.75 3.06 41.41
N GLU A 568 -9.37 1.78 41.55
CA GLU A 568 -8.93 0.94 40.44
C GLU A 568 -10.10 0.67 39.48
N GLN A 569 -11.30 0.42 40.01
CA GLN A 569 -12.53 0.29 39.23
C GLN A 569 -12.80 1.56 38.43
N LEU A 570 -12.72 2.74 39.05
CA LEU A 570 -12.90 4.03 38.35
C LEU A 570 -11.83 4.26 37.27
N ALA A 571 -10.58 3.87 37.53
CA ALA A 571 -9.51 3.96 36.54
C ALA A 571 -9.76 3.03 35.34
N LYS A 572 -10.27 1.82 35.59
CA LYS A 572 -10.66 0.86 34.54
C LYS A 572 -11.90 1.30 33.77
N GLU A 573 -12.87 1.94 34.44
CA GLU A 573 -14.04 2.53 33.78
C GLU A 573 -13.62 3.70 32.87
N SER A 574 -12.69 4.56 33.30
CA SER A 574 -12.10 5.59 32.44
C SER A 574 -11.29 5.03 31.26
N GLU A 575 -10.62 3.89 31.42
CA GLU A 575 -9.95 3.19 30.32
C GLU A 575 -10.96 2.63 29.31
N VAL A 576 -12.08 2.06 29.79
CA VAL A 576 -13.20 1.61 28.96
C VAL A 576 -13.86 2.76 28.20
N ASP A 577 -14.07 3.91 28.83
CA ASP A 577 -14.66 5.08 28.16
C ASP A 577 -13.75 5.65 27.07
N ARG A 578 -12.42 5.71 27.28
CA ARG A 578 -11.47 6.07 26.21
C ARG A 578 -11.56 5.13 25.01
N VAL A 579 -11.70 3.82 25.26
CA VAL A 579 -11.86 2.84 24.19
C VAL A 579 -13.20 3.01 23.46
N LYS A 580 -14.27 3.47 24.13
CA LYS A 580 -15.53 3.85 23.45
C LYS A 580 -15.32 5.08 22.56
N ASP A 581 -14.69 6.14 23.06
CA ASP A 581 -14.39 7.35 22.30
C ASP A 581 -13.55 7.04 21.05
N ASP A 582 -12.53 6.16 21.18
CA ASP A 582 -11.72 5.68 20.06
C ASP A 582 -12.57 4.88 19.04
N ILE A 583 -13.51 4.05 19.49
CA ILE A 583 -14.43 3.31 18.62
C ILE A 583 -15.39 4.26 17.88
N GLU A 584 -15.91 5.29 18.56
CA GLU A 584 -16.77 6.30 17.94
C GLU A 584 -15.99 7.10 16.87
N HIS A 585 -14.76 7.53 17.15
CA HIS A 585 -13.90 8.20 16.17
C HIS A 585 -13.60 7.31 14.94
N ILE A 586 -13.31 6.02 15.15
CA ILE A 586 -13.10 5.06 14.05
C ILE A 586 -14.39 4.86 13.24
N GLY A 587 -15.56 4.93 13.89
CA GLY A 587 -16.87 4.92 13.25
C GLY A 587 -17.10 6.13 12.34
N ASP A 588 -16.85 7.34 12.85
CA ASP A 588 -16.96 8.59 12.09
C ASP A 588 -16.01 8.63 10.88
N ASP A 589 -14.76 8.17 11.05
CA ASP A 589 -13.80 8.03 9.95
C ASP A 589 -14.27 7.03 8.88
N ALA A 590 -14.84 5.89 9.31
CA ALA A 590 -15.40 4.90 8.39
C ALA A 590 -16.59 5.46 7.60
N ASP A 591 -17.47 6.24 8.25
CA ASP A 591 -18.61 6.89 7.59
C ASP A 591 -18.16 8.01 6.63
N LEU A 592 -17.11 8.76 6.97
CA LEU A 592 -16.49 9.72 6.06
C LEU A 592 -15.92 9.03 4.81
N LEU A 593 -15.25 7.88 4.98
CA LEU A 593 -14.76 7.07 3.87
C LEU A 593 -15.90 6.48 3.02
N ARG A 594 -17.01 6.03 3.63
CA ARG A 594 -18.20 5.58 2.90
C ARG A 594 -18.79 6.68 2.02
N ARG A 595 -19.02 7.88 2.57
CA ARG A 595 -19.51 9.04 1.80
C ARG A 595 -18.55 9.43 0.67
N LYS A 596 -17.23 9.28 0.89
CA LYS A 596 -16.23 9.52 -0.16
C LYS A 596 -16.29 8.47 -1.28
N ILE A 597 -16.58 7.20 -0.96
CA ILE A 597 -16.79 6.14 -1.96
C ILE A 597 -18.06 6.42 -2.77
N GLU A 598 -19.16 6.76 -2.11
CA GLU A 598 -20.45 7.13 -2.73
C GLU A 598 -20.26 8.28 -3.74
N VAL A 599 -19.64 9.40 -3.34
CA VAL A 599 -19.34 10.54 -4.24
C VAL A 599 -18.39 10.17 -5.39
N MET A 600 -17.56 9.14 -5.25
CA MET A 600 -16.72 8.62 -6.34
C MET A 600 -17.49 7.67 -7.27
N GLN A 601 -18.47 6.94 -6.76
CA GLN A 601 -19.40 6.12 -7.54
C GLN A 601 -20.32 7.00 -8.39
N ASP A 602 -20.94 8.04 -7.80
CA ASP A 602 -21.77 9.01 -8.52
C ASP A 602 -21.03 9.62 -9.72
N LYS A 603 -19.76 10.02 -9.53
CA LYS A 603 -18.91 10.55 -10.60
C LYS A 603 -18.57 9.53 -11.68
N ALA A 604 -18.41 8.26 -11.30
CA ALA A 604 -18.17 7.18 -12.25
C ALA A 604 -19.44 6.89 -13.07
N GLU A 605 -20.63 6.97 -12.45
CA GLU A 605 -21.91 6.84 -13.15
C GLU A 605 -22.21 8.04 -14.06
N GLU A 606 -21.92 9.27 -13.62
CA GLU A 606 -22.01 10.49 -14.44
C GLU A 606 -21.09 10.38 -15.66
N MET A 607 -19.82 10.00 -15.47
CA MET A 607 -18.87 9.80 -16.56
C MET A 607 -19.30 8.69 -17.52
N LYS A 608 -19.83 7.57 -16.99
CA LYS A 608 -20.37 6.46 -17.79
C LYS A 608 -21.60 6.89 -18.59
N SER A 609 -22.49 7.70 -18.00
CA SER A 609 -23.66 8.27 -18.67
C SER A 609 -23.25 9.24 -19.79
N SER A 610 -22.31 10.17 -19.53
CA SER A 610 -21.79 11.06 -20.57
C SER A 610 -21.09 10.30 -21.70
N SER A 611 -20.34 9.24 -21.39
CA SER A 611 -19.72 8.38 -22.39
C SER A 611 -20.76 7.57 -23.18
N ALA A 612 -21.87 7.17 -22.57
CA ALA A 612 -22.97 6.48 -23.25
C ALA A 612 -23.71 7.43 -24.22
N LEU A 613 -23.89 8.70 -23.85
CA LEU A 613 -24.45 9.72 -24.74
C LEU A 613 -23.54 9.98 -25.95
N VAL A 614 -22.25 10.25 -25.73
CA VAL A 614 -21.28 10.48 -26.83
C VAL A 614 -21.17 9.26 -27.76
N THR A 615 -21.17 8.04 -27.22
CA THR A 615 -21.19 6.83 -28.07
C THR A 615 -22.52 6.59 -28.78
N GLY A 616 -23.63 7.16 -28.29
CA GLY A 616 -24.90 7.23 -28.99
C GLY A 616 -24.84 8.20 -30.18
N GLU A 617 -24.43 9.45 -29.94
CA GLU A 617 -24.27 10.48 -30.97
C GLU A 617 -23.32 10.02 -32.10
N LEU A 618 -22.19 9.39 -31.75
CA LEU A 618 -21.25 8.81 -32.73
C LEU A 618 -21.88 7.68 -33.54
N ARG A 619 -22.76 6.85 -32.97
CA ARG A 619 -23.48 5.80 -33.73
C ARG A 619 -24.50 6.41 -34.69
N GLU A 620 -25.27 7.41 -34.26
CA GLU A 620 -26.23 8.09 -35.13
C GLU A 620 -25.53 8.77 -36.31
N GLU A 621 -24.36 9.35 -36.09
CA GLU A 621 -23.52 9.94 -37.14
C GLU A 621 -22.90 8.89 -38.06
N ILE A 622 -22.44 7.74 -37.53
CA ILE A 622 -21.98 6.61 -38.35
C ILE A 622 -23.13 6.11 -39.25
N GLU A 623 -24.32 5.86 -38.70
CA GLU A 623 -25.47 5.45 -39.52
C GLU A 623 -25.86 6.51 -40.56
N ARG A 624 -25.70 7.81 -40.24
CA ARG A 624 -25.93 8.91 -41.20
C ARG A 624 -24.95 8.83 -42.36
N LEU A 625 -23.66 8.66 -42.06
CA LEU A 625 -22.60 8.52 -43.06
C LEU A 625 -22.74 7.23 -43.88
N GLU A 626 -23.11 6.10 -43.27
CA GLU A 626 -23.43 4.85 -43.97
C GLU A 626 -24.60 5.01 -44.93
N ARG A 627 -25.68 5.69 -44.51
CA ARG A 627 -26.83 6.01 -45.38
C ARG A 627 -26.43 6.93 -46.53
N GLU A 628 -25.60 7.94 -46.29
CA GLU A 628 -25.09 8.82 -47.34
C GLU A 628 -24.18 8.06 -48.32
N LEU A 629 -23.26 7.23 -47.82
CA LEU A 629 -22.35 6.42 -48.63
C LEU A 629 -23.11 5.38 -49.47
N ALA A 630 -24.14 4.73 -48.91
CA ALA A 630 -25.03 3.85 -49.66
C ALA A 630 -25.81 4.61 -50.76
N SER A 631 -26.28 5.84 -50.47
CA SER A 631 -26.95 6.68 -51.48
C SER A 631 -26.00 7.14 -52.60
N MET A 632 -24.76 7.48 -52.25
CA MET A 632 -23.70 7.82 -53.22
C MET A 632 -23.30 6.61 -54.06
N GLY A 633 -23.19 5.43 -53.45
CA GLY A 633 -22.93 4.17 -54.14
C GLY A 633 -24.02 3.82 -55.16
N ALA A 634 -25.29 3.95 -54.75
CA ALA A 634 -26.43 3.78 -55.66
C ALA A 634 -26.44 4.81 -56.81
N GLY A 635 -26.12 6.08 -56.51
CA GLY A 635 -25.99 7.14 -57.50
C GLY A 635 -24.83 6.89 -58.49
N ALA A 636 -23.67 6.48 -58.00
CA ALA A 636 -22.50 6.12 -58.80
C ALA A 636 -22.78 4.91 -59.69
N GLN A 637 -23.43 3.87 -59.17
CA GLN A 637 -23.82 2.69 -59.94
C GLN A 637 -24.84 3.05 -61.02
N SER A 638 -25.81 3.91 -60.72
CA SER A 638 -26.77 4.42 -61.73
C SER A 638 -26.07 5.25 -62.82
N ALA A 639 -25.12 6.11 -62.45
CA ALA A 639 -24.31 6.88 -63.40
C ALA A 639 -23.42 5.98 -64.27
N LEU A 640 -22.82 4.93 -63.70
CA LEU A 640 -22.03 3.93 -64.43
C LEU A 640 -22.88 3.18 -65.46
N VAL A 641 -24.05 2.67 -65.05
CA VAL A 641 -25.00 2.01 -65.97
C VAL A 641 -25.47 2.97 -67.06
N GLY A 642 -25.74 4.24 -66.72
CA GLY A 642 -26.07 5.28 -67.69
C GLY A 642 -24.94 5.58 -68.69
N ALA A 643 -23.68 5.55 -68.24
CA ALA A 643 -22.51 5.70 -69.09
C ALA A 643 -22.29 4.48 -70.00
N GLN A 644 -22.46 3.26 -69.49
CA GLN A 644 -22.41 2.02 -70.27
C GLN A 644 -23.52 1.95 -71.33
N ALA A 645 -24.74 2.39 -71.01
CA ALA A 645 -25.83 2.50 -71.97
C ALA A 645 -25.53 3.51 -73.09
N ARG A 646 -24.90 4.65 -72.77
CA ARG A 646 -24.44 5.62 -73.78
C ARG A 646 -23.31 5.07 -74.64
N LEU A 647 -22.33 4.38 -74.04
CA LEU A 647 -21.21 3.76 -74.75
C LEU A 647 -21.73 2.73 -75.77
N SER A 648 -22.57 1.79 -75.33
CA SER A 648 -23.17 0.77 -76.20
C SER A 648 -24.09 1.37 -77.28
N ALA A 649 -24.80 2.47 -77.01
CA ALA A 649 -25.53 3.20 -78.04
C ALA A 649 -24.60 3.78 -79.12
N VAL A 650 -23.53 4.47 -78.72
CA VAL A 650 -22.52 5.03 -79.65
C VAL A 650 -21.79 3.94 -80.42
N GLU A 651 -21.46 2.80 -79.79
CA GLU A 651 -20.89 1.64 -80.49
C GLU A 651 -21.83 1.08 -81.55
N ASN A 652 -23.13 1.04 -81.28
CA ASN A 652 -24.12 0.56 -82.22
C ASN A 652 -24.33 1.56 -83.37
N GLU A 653 -24.40 2.86 -83.09
CA GLU A 653 -24.40 3.92 -84.11
C GLU A 653 -23.15 3.84 -85.00
N PHE A 654 -21.98 3.58 -84.42
CA PHE A 654 -20.73 3.40 -85.17
C PHE A 654 -20.76 2.15 -86.07
N LYS A 655 -21.24 1.00 -85.57
CA LYS A 655 -21.46 -0.22 -86.38
C LYS A 655 -22.44 0.03 -87.53
N ASP A 656 -23.53 0.77 -87.27
CA ASP A 656 -24.52 1.18 -88.26
C ASP A 656 -23.92 2.06 -89.35
N ILE A 657 -23.07 3.01 -88.99
CA ILE A 657 -22.34 3.88 -89.92
C ILE A 657 -21.33 3.07 -90.74
N GLN A 658 -20.58 2.14 -90.12
CA GLN A 658 -19.69 1.23 -90.83
C GLN A 658 -20.44 0.38 -91.85
N PHE A 659 -21.57 -0.23 -91.46
CA PHE A 659 -22.40 -1.03 -92.35
C PHE A 659 -22.94 -0.21 -93.53
N LYS A 660 -23.47 0.99 -93.27
CA LYS A 660 -23.94 1.93 -94.31
C LYS A 660 -22.82 2.34 -95.26
N ALA A 661 -21.62 2.62 -94.75
CA ALA A 661 -20.46 2.97 -95.56
C ALA A 661 -19.99 1.80 -96.44
N GLU A 662 -20.00 0.57 -95.92
CA GLU A 662 -19.62 -0.62 -96.68
C GLU A 662 -20.68 -0.99 -97.72
N GLN A 663 -21.98 -0.84 -97.40
CA GLN A 663 -23.06 -1.00 -98.36
C GLN A 663 -22.97 0.02 -99.50
N LEU A 664 -22.71 1.30 -99.19
CA LEU A 664 -22.50 2.35 -100.18
C LEU A 664 -21.29 2.03 -101.07
N LYS A 665 -20.18 1.56 -100.47
CA LYS A 665 -18.98 1.13 -101.20
C LYS A 665 -19.31 0.00 -102.18
N ARG A 666 -20.07 -1.02 -101.77
CA ARG A 666 -20.54 -2.10 -102.66
C ARG A 666 -21.40 -1.56 -103.81
N GLN A 667 -22.41 -0.73 -103.51
CA GLN A 667 -23.26 -0.10 -104.53
C GLN A 667 -22.45 0.73 -105.56
N THR A 668 -21.46 1.51 -105.11
CA THR A 668 -20.58 2.24 -106.03
C THR A 668 -19.70 1.32 -106.87
N HIS A 669 -19.24 0.20 -106.31
CA HIS A 669 -18.45 -0.80 -107.05
C HIS A 669 -19.30 -1.54 -108.10
N ASP A 670 -20.53 -1.90 -107.76
CA ASP A 670 -21.49 -2.55 -108.67
C ASP A 670 -21.87 -1.62 -109.83
N GLU A 671 -22.13 -0.34 -109.56
CA GLU A 671 -22.45 0.63 -110.62
C GLU A 671 -21.21 0.93 -111.49
N ILE A 672 -20.00 1.05 -110.91
CA ILE A 672 -18.75 1.15 -111.70
C ILE A 672 -18.58 -0.08 -112.60
N THR A 673 -18.83 -1.28 -112.08
CA THR A 673 -18.71 -2.53 -112.84
C THR A 673 -19.72 -2.58 -113.98
N LYS A 674 -20.97 -2.16 -113.73
CA LYS A 674 -22.02 -2.06 -114.75
C LYS A 674 -21.73 -1.02 -115.83
N GLN A 675 -21.26 0.17 -115.46
CA GLN A 675 -20.83 1.18 -116.45
C GLN A 675 -19.62 0.69 -117.26
N THR A 676 -18.69 -0.02 -116.62
CA THR A 676 -17.55 -0.65 -117.32
C THR A 676 -18.01 -1.72 -118.31
N ALA A 677 -18.98 -2.56 -117.93
CA ALA A 677 -19.59 -3.54 -118.83
C ALA A 677 -20.29 -2.87 -120.02
N LEU A 678 -21.09 -1.83 -119.79
CA LEU A 678 -21.72 -1.05 -120.88
C LEU A 678 -20.69 -0.41 -121.83
N MET A 679 -19.54 0.05 -121.32
CA MET A 679 -18.44 0.53 -122.15
C MET A 679 -17.75 -0.58 -122.94
N LEU A 680 -17.66 -1.80 -122.40
CA LEU A 680 -17.15 -2.97 -123.10
C LEU A 680 -18.11 -3.43 -124.21
N ASP A 681 -19.41 -3.54 -123.92
CA ASP A 681 -20.45 -3.86 -124.91
C ASP A 681 -20.50 -2.82 -126.03
N PHE A 682 -20.43 -1.53 -125.69
CA PHE A 682 -20.38 -0.45 -126.68
C PHE A 682 -19.10 -0.53 -127.54
N ARG A 683 -17.95 -0.81 -126.92
CA ARG A 683 -16.70 -1.05 -127.65
C ARG A 683 -16.85 -2.23 -128.61
N GLU A 684 -17.43 -3.34 -128.16
CA GLU A 684 -17.64 -4.55 -128.96
C GLU A 684 -18.58 -4.30 -130.14
N GLN A 685 -19.70 -3.61 -129.93
CA GLN A 685 -20.61 -3.18 -130.99
C GLN A 685 -19.95 -2.24 -132.01
N VAL A 686 -19.11 -1.31 -131.56
CA VAL A 686 -18.36 -0.41 -132.45
C VAL A 686 -17.30 -1.19 -133.23
N THR A 687 -16.58 -2.13 -132.62
CA THR A 687 -15.64 -2.99 -133.36
C THR A 687 -16.35 -3.89 -134.36
N GLY A 688 -17.48 -4.51 -133.99
CA GLY A 688 -18.29 -5.32 -134.90
C GLY A 688 -18.80 -4.53 -136.11
N LYS A 689 -19.33 -3.31 -135.88
CA LYS A 689 -19.74 -2.44 -136.99
C LYS A 689 -18.58 -1.96 -137.85
N LEU A 690 -17.38 -1.76 -137.29
CA LEU A 690 -16.18 -1.45 -138.07
C LEU A 690 -15.71 -2.65 -138.90
N GLU A 691 -15.89 -3.88 -138.40
CA GLU A 691 -15.63 -5.11 -139.15
C GLU A 691 -16.66 -5.34 -140.26
N GLU A 692 -17.96 -5.14 -140.00
CA GLU A 692 -19.02 -5.15 -141.03
C GLU A 692 -18.73 -4.11 -142.13
N LEU A 693 -18.40 -2.87 -141.77
CA LEU A 693 -18.11 -1.81 -142.72
C LEU A 693 -16.82 -2.10 -143.52
N ARG A 694 -15.82 -2.74 -142.89
CA ARG A 694 -14.62 -3.26 -143.57
C ARG A 694 -14.94 -4.39 -144.55
N LEU A 695 -15.87 -5.29 -144.22
CA LEU A 695 -16.31 -6.38 -145.09
C LEU A 695 -17.11 -5.83 -146.28
N SER A 696 -18.07 -4.93 -146.07
CA SER A 696 -18.80 -4.27 -147.16
C SER A 696 -17.90 -3.41 -148.06
N ALA A 697 -16.81 -2.84 -147.52
CA ALA A 697 -15.79 -2.13 -148.30
C ALA A 697 -14.83 -3.08 -149.06
N MET A 698 -14.95 -4.40 -148.88
CA MET A 698 -14.27 -5.42 -149.71
C MET A 698 -15.21 -6.05 -150.76
N GLU A 699 -16.51 -5.72 -150.75
CA GLU A 699 -17.50 -6.14 -151.76
C GLU A 699 -17.78 -5.05 -152.82
N GLN A 700 -16.97 -3.98 -152.86
CA GLN A 700 -16.91 -2.96 -153.92
C GLN A 700 -15.55 -2.97 -154.62
#